data_AF-A0AA92UKH4-F1
#
_entry.id   AF-A0AA92UKH4-F1
#
_cell.length_a   1.000
_cell.length_b   1.000
_cell.length_c   1.000
_cell.angle_alpha   90.00
_cell.angle_beta   90.00
_cell.angle_gamma   90.00
#
_symmetry.space_group_name_H-M   'P 1'
#
loop_
_entity.id
_entity.type
_entity.pdbx_description
1 polymer ?
#
loop_
_entity_poly.entity_id
_entity_poly.type
_entity_poly.pdbx_seq_one_letter_code
_entity_poly.pdbx_strand_id
1 'polypeptide(L)'
;GKWVMSALTVDDGIHDDGPVMTTAFEYKDGKRDRHEREFLGFGEVITKNLDTENGNSVYRQAVENYDVANYYTQGNVTATSVEDANGNKYTETKNRYDSYYMTADGDKYTFAKRDVNLWSDRASAFVPLRYTANLQYEGAANGVVTSEAWNEYYLTGYHGELKSYKYSDKGSLGEDGNGKFDYATAIKYTDNASKHIFGLPVDVTVTGGDGSLYHHVTAKYNTNYANHITQITQQLNDGAAVTDYKYDSYGNITQKTLPANSKGQRMWYKYRYEPEMNMYVERIDDAWGYRSEQGNFDYRYGIAKEHRDLNNFYYETDVDDLGRITGVRGPNELATGVPYAIAFEYQPLATFNESGITAPAYAVTKHYDIQHPNDDLETVTFVDGFGRAVQVKKDGVVTSAAKGNSAKDENVMIVSGRNVYDAFGRVAKAFYPTTEGTGSKSTFNKFFDNVSPTVTVYDVLDRATSVTLPDNSTTTTEYTVDNGSHALVTTVTDALHNVQATHTNGSGKTLKTIQKSGPDGDITTSFEYDGIQRLVRVTDTEGNVTTSTYDMGDRRTEVNHPASGITSFTYDALGNVLTKQTANLAKEGKFITYDYDYQRLTGINYPDHPENNVKYYYGGRNASQNRIGRLMLREDGTGAIEYFYGKMGEVTKTRRTMIVPNQAIATYVTQWTYDSHNRLLEMIYPDEEKITYSYNLGGQLEKVHGYKSYGYDYVSKIGYDKFEQRTYLKYCNSAETFYTYDPQRRRLQNLTVNSGGNTIMDNAYTYDAVSNVLSVVNGASVPQSGKAGGQMAHTYTYDALYRLVSATGTYTGADNKTASYTLAMGYDNMHRITSKRQILTQNNVQFNGTLNAGYDLSYTYGTETGKKFQLANVKDVNYRTEETPSESENVNNSHAYEYDAN
;
A
#
# COMPACT_ATOMS: atom_id res chain seq x y z
N GLY A 1 -23.92 -46.42 -8.17
CA GLY A 1 -23.86 -44.95 -8.02
C GLY A 1 -22.47 -44.57 -7.54
N LYS A 2 -22.06 -43.33 -7.75
CA LYS A 2 -20.85 -42.76 -7.17
C LYS A 2 -21.27 -41.98 -5.93
N TRP A 3 -20.61 -42.19 -4.80
CA TRP A 3 -20.82 -41.37 -3.61
C TRP A 3 -20.14 -40.03 -3.84
N VAL A 4 -20.89 -38.95 -3.63
CA VAL A 4 -20.42 -37.56 -3.76
C VAL A 4 -20.84 -36.79 -2.52
N MET A 5 -20.09 -35.75 -2.17
CA MET A 5 -20.40 -34.89 -1.03
C MET A 5 -21.69 -34.11 -1.32
N SER A 6 -22.70 -34.16 -0.46
CA SER A 6 -23.93 -33.39 -0.66
C SER A 6 -23.87 -32.00 -0.03
N ALA A 7 -23.17 -31.87 1.10
CA ALA A 7 -22.95 -30.62 1.80
C ALA A 7 -21.71 -30.70 2.71
N LEU A 8 -21.14 -29.53 2.99
CA LEU A 8 -20.09 -29.29 3.95
C LEU A 8 -20.53 -28.12 4.84
N THR A 9 -20.62 -28.38 6.15
CA THR A 9 -20.77 -27.33 7.16
C THR A 9 -19.45 -27.19 7.89
N VAL A 10 -18.99 -25.96 8.00
CA VAL A 10 -17.72 -25.62 8.65
C VAL A 10 -18.04 -24.70 9.84
N ASP A 11 -17.56 -25.11 11.01
CA ASP A 11 -17.73 -24.44 12.29
C ASP A 11 -16.34 -24.04 12.81
N ASP A 12 -16.13 -22.75 13.09
CA ASP A 12 -14.88 -22.24 13.66
C ASP A 12 -14.80 -22.44 15.18
N GLY A 13 -15.90 -22.91 15.78
CA GLY A 13 -16.04 -23.18 17.20
C GLY A 13 -16.36 -21.95 18.05
N ILE A 14 -16.41 -20.73 17.52
CA ILE A 14 -16.86 -19.55 18.27
C ILE A 14 -18.26 -19.20 17.78
N HIS A 15 -19.23 -19.24 18.70
CA HIS A 15 -20.65 -19.14 18.31
C HIS A 15 -21.28 -17.78 18.67
N ASP A 16 -20.52 -16.89 19.29
CA ASP A 16 -20.98 -15.53 19.64
C ASP A 16 -20.53 -14.44 18.65
N ASP A 17 -19.75 -14.82 17.64
CA ASP A 17 -19.23 -13.95 16.58
C ASP A 17 -19.77 -14.31 15.19
N GLY A 18 -20.77 -15.19 15.06
CA GLY A 18 -21.42 -15.43 13.79
C GLY A 18 -22.05 -16.81 13.67
N PRO A 19 -22.73 -17.07 12.55
CA PRO A 19 -23.24 -18.39 12.20
C PRO A 19 -22.15 -19.30 11.61
N VAL A 20 -22.43 -20.61 11.53
CA VAL A 20 -21.59 -21.57 10.79
C VAL A 20 -21.70 -21.36 9.28
N MET A 21 -20.67 -21.70 8.52
CA MET A 21 -20.73 -21.62 7.04
C MET A 21 -21.21 -22.96 6.47
N THR A 22 -22.21 -22.93 5.59
CA THR A 22 -22.69 -24.15 4.92
C THR A 22 -22.63 -24.02 3.40
N THR A 23 -22.01 -25.02 2.76
CA THR A 23 -21.93 -25.15 1.31
C THR A 23 -22.59 -26.46 0.89
N ALA A 24 -23.53 -26.41 -0.06
CA ALA A 24 -24.15 -27.59 -0.67
C ALA A 24 -23.61 -27.82 -2.08
N PHE A 25 -23.61 -29.07 -2.51
CA PHE A 25 -23.11 -29.46 -3.84
C PHE A 25 -24.18 -30.23 -4.60
N GLU A 26 -24.37 -29.86 -5.86
CA GLU A 26 -25.25 -30.56 -6.80
C GLU A 26 -24.44 -30.98 -8.03
N TYR A 27 -24.66 -32.20 -8.49
CA TYR A 27 -23.93 -32.79 -9.61
C TYR A 27 -24.92 -33.28 -10.66
N LYS A 28 -24.82 -32.77 -11.89
CA LYS A 28 -25.71 -33.14 -13.00
C LYS A 28 -24.94 -33.73 -14.16
N ASP A 29 -25.69 -34.34 -15.09
CA ASP A 29 -25.16 -34.88 -16.35
C ASP A 29 -23.99 -35.84 -16.17
N GLY A 30 -24.06 -36.66 -15.11
CA GLY A 30 -23.09 -37.71 -14.83
C GLY A 30 -23.07 -38.74 -15.95
N LYS A 31 -21.92 -38.91 -16.62
CA LYS A 31 -21.81 -39.82 -17.76
C LYS A 31 -20.96 -41.03 -17.45
N ARG A 32 -21.54 -42.21 -17.68
CA ARG A 32 -20.81 -43.48 -17.71
C ARG A 32 -20.62 -43.93 -19.14
N ASP A 33 -19.37 -44.06 -19.56
CA ASP A 33 -19.05 -44.67 -20.82
C ASP A 33 -19.17 -46.20 -20.70
N ARG A 34 -19.95 -46.82 -21.58
CA ARG A 34 -20.16 -48.28 -21.56
C ARG A 34 -19.00 -49.05 -22.18
N HIS A 35 -18.32 -48.43 -23.14
CA HIS A 35 -17.23 -49.03 -23.88
C HIS A 35 -15.95 -49.04 -23.03
N GLU A 36 -15.59 -47.88 -22.49
CA GLU A 36 -14.45 -47.73 -21.56
C GLU A 36 -14.76 -48.30 -20.16
N ARG A 37 -16.05 -48.54 -19.86
CA ARG A 37 -16.58 -48.95 -18.55
C ARG A 37 -16.27 -47.98 -17.42
N GLU A 38 -15.85 -46.77 -17.77
CA GLU A 38 -15.44 -45.70 -16.86
C GLU A 38 -16.55 -44.66 -16.67
N PHE A 39 -16.53 -43.99 -15.52
CA PHE A 39 -17.37 -42.83 -15.26
C PHE A 39 -16.58 -41.56 -15.59
N LEU A 40 -16.99 -40.86 -16.65
CA LEU A 40 -16.23 -39.74 -17.21
C LEU A 40 -16.36 -38.44 -16.40
N GLY A 41 -17.18 -38.44 -15.35
CA GLY A 41 -17.44 -37.25 -14.54
C GLY A 41 -18.87 -36.72 -14.69
N PHE A 42 -19.08 -35.53 -14.14
CA PHE A 42 -20.34 -34.78 -14.20
C PHE A 42 -20.17 -33.63 -15.16
N GLY A 43 -21.14 -33.43 -16.07
CA GLY A 43 -21.12 -32.32 -17.02
C GLY A 43 -21.32 -30.96 -16.36
N GLU A 44 -21.98 -30.93 -15.19
CA GLU A 44 -22.22 -29.71 -14.42
C GLU A 44 -22.05 -30.00 -12.92
N VAL A 45 -21.29 -29.15 -12.24
CA VAL A 45 -21.12 -29.15 -10.78
C VAL A 45 -21.55 -27.77 -10.26
N ILE A 46 -22.53 -27.74 -9.36
CA ILE A 46 -23.02 -26.52 -8.73
C ILE A 46 -22.64 -26.54 -7.26
N THR A 47 -21.89 -25.51 -6.84
CA THR A 47 -21.55 -25.26 -5.44
C THR A 47 -22.40 -24.10 -4.92
N LYS A 48 -23.26 -24.35 -3.94
CA LYS A 48 -24.22 -23.37 -3.40
C LYS A 48 -23.77 -22.94 -2.01
N ASN A 49 -23.53 -21.64 -1.81
CA ASN A 49 -23.34 -21.10 -0.46
C ASN A 49 -24.71 -20.78 0.14
N LEU A 50 -24.99 -21.33 1.31
CA LEU A 50 -26.27 -21.21 1.97
C LEU A 50 -26.19 -20.15 3.08
N ASP A 51 -27.19 -19.28 3.13
CA ASP A 51 -27.39 -18.34 4.22
C ASP A 51 -28.02 -19.08 5.42
N THR A 52 -27.15 -19.46 6.36
CA THR A 52 -27.53 -20.17 7.59
C THR A 52 -28.29 -19.30 8.58
N GLU A 53 -28.25 -17.97 8.44
CA GLU A 53 -29.07 -17.05 9.24
C GLU A 53 -30.49 -16.95 8.68
N ASN A 54 -30.67 -17.22 7.39
CA ASN A 54 -31.94 -17.18 6.69
C ASN A 54 -32.39 -18.56 6.20
N GLY A 55 -32.48 -19.52 7.12
CA GLY A 55 -33.12 -20.82 6.89
C GLY A 55 -32.44 -21.69 5.83
N ASN A 56 -31.12 -21.54 5.63
CA ASN A 56 -30.33 -22.21 4.59
C ASN A 56 -30.81 -21.90 3.16
N SER A 57 -31.35 -20.70 2.93
CA SER A 57 -31.63 -20.22 1.58
C SER A 57 -30.32 -20.08 0.77
N VAL A 58 -30.39 -20.32 -0.54
CA VAL A 58 -29.22 -20.12 -1.42
C VAL A 58 -28.94 -18.62 -1.50
N TYR A 59 -27.71 -18.20 -1.21
CA TYR A 59 -27.27 -16.81 -1.37
C TYR A 59 -26.61 -16.60 -2.74
N ARG A 60 -25.68 -17.49 -3.08
CA ARG A 60 -25.00 -17.54 -4.38
C ARG A 60 -24.68 -18.98 -4.76
N GLN A 61 -24.39 -19.19 -6.03
CA GLN A 61 -23.89 -20.46 -6.54
C GLN A 61 -22.73 -20.26 -7.53
N ALA A 62 -21.74 -21.14 -7.46
CA ALA A 62 -20.72 -21.30 -8.48
C ALA A 62 -21.09 -22.51 -9.35
N VAL A 63 -21.17 -22.31 -10.67
CA VAL A 63 -21.51 -23.36 -11.63
C VAL A 63 -20.28 -23.65 -12.48
N GLU A 64 -19.82 -24.90 -12.50
CA GLU A 64 -18.71 -25.35 -13.32
C GLU A 64 -19.20 -26.40 -14.33
N ASN A 65 -19.00 -26.11 -15.61
CA ASN A 65 -19.37 -26.99 -16.71
C ASN A 65 -18.15 -27.72 -17.23
N TYR A 66 -18.23 -29.04 -17.28
CA TYR A 66 -17.16 -29.92 -17.72
C TYR A 66 -17.53 -30.64 -19.01
N ASP A 67 -16.56 -30.80 -19.90
CA ASP A 67 -16.72 -31.70 -21.02
C ASP A 67 -16.71 -33.15 -20.50
N VAL A 68 -17.76 -33.90 -20.84
CA VAL A 68 -17.89 -35.34 -20.56
C VAL A 68 -18.22 -36.10 -21.85
N ALA A 69 -17.95 -35.53 -23.03
CA ALA A 69 -18.31 -36.11 -24.30
C ALA A 69 -17.60 -37.45 -24.57
N ASN A 70 -16.34 -37.60 -24.15
CA ASN A 70 -15.57 -38.83 -24.31
C ASN A 70 -14.35 -38.87 -23.36
N TYR A 71 -13.61 -39.98 -23.39
CA TYR A 71 -12.42 -40.23 -22.56
C TYR A 71 -11.29 -39.18 -22.71
N TYR A 72 -11.14 -38.54 -23.87
CA TYR A 72 -10.04 -37.58 -24.11
C TYR A 72 -10.35 -36.16 -23.67
N THR A 73 -11.63 -35.79 -23.66
CA THR A 73 -12.06 -34.43 -23.29
C THR A 73 -12.57 -34.34 -21.85
N GLN A 74 -12.76 -35.49 -21.19
CA GLN A 74 -13.27 -35.56 -19.83
C GLN A 74 -12.48 -34.66 -18.86
N GLY A 75 -13.20 -33.88 -18.06
CA GLY A 75 -12.61 -33.02 -17.03
C GLY A 75 -12.13 -31.65 -17.52
N ASN A 76 -12.18 -31.37 -18.82
CA ASN A 76 -11.94 -30.02 -19.32
C ASN A 76 -13.07 -29.08 -18.88
N VAL A 77 -12.71 -27.99 -18.20
CA VAL A 77 -13.65 -26.95 -17.76
C VAL A 77 -14.03 -26.09 -18.95
N THR A 78 -15.27 -26.20 -19.42
CA THR A 78 -15.79 -25.46 -20.59
C THR A 78 -16.37 -24.10 -20.22
N ALA A 79 -16.92 -23.97 -19.01
CA ALA A 79 -17.34 -22.68 -18.47
C ALA A 79 -17.37 -22.71 -16.94
N THR A 80 -17.13 -21.56 -16.30
CA THR A 80 -17.40 -21.34 -14.88
C THR A 80 -18.22 -20.06 -14.73
N SER A 81 -19.22 -20.03 -13.85
CA SER A 81 -19.97 -18.81 -13.52
C SER A 81 -20.20 -18.66 -12.03
N VAL A 82 -20.28 -17.42 -11.57
CA VAL A 82 -20.83 -17.07 -10.25
C VAL A 82 -22.19 -16.43 -10.47
N GLU A 83 -23.20 -16.94 -9.78
CA GLU A 83 -24.61 -16.57 -9.92
C GLU A 83 -25.24 -16.23 -8.57
N ASP A 84 -26.24 -15.36 -8.58
CA ASP A 84 -27.08 -15.13 -7.40
C ASP A 84 -28.06 -16.29 -7.16
N ALA A 85 -28.85 -16.18 -6.08
CA ALA A 85 -29.89 -17.13 -5.72
C ALA A 85 -30.94 -17.41 -6.81
N ASN A 86 -31.15 -16.47 -7.75
CA ASN A 86 -32.12 -16.58 -8.84
C ASN A 86 -31.49 -17.15 -10.13
N GLY A 87 -30.17 -17.42 -10.12
CA GLY A 87 -29.42 -17.87 -11.31
C GLY A 87 -28.98 -16.73 -12.23
N ASN A 88 -29.06 -15.46 -11.80
CA ASN A 88 -28.50 -14.36 -12.58
C ASN A 88 -26.97 -14.39 -12.46
N LYS A 89 -26.28 -14.38 -13.59
CA LYS A 89 -24.81 -14.39 -13.63
C LYS A 89 -24.25 -13.05 -13.17
N TYR A 90 -23.11 -13.10 -12.50
CA TYR A 90 -22.28 -11.95 -12.16
C TYR A 90 -20.93 -12.01 -12.88
N THR A 91 -20.34 -13.20 -12.94
CA THR A 91 -19.13 -13.47 -13.72
C THR A 91 -19.30 -14.76 -14.51
N GLU A 92 -18.62 -14.86 -15.66
CA GLU A 92 -18.51 -16.12 -16.40
C GLU A 92 -17.16 -16.21 -17.12
N THR A 93 -16.47 -17.34 -16.99
CA THR A 93 -15.33 -17.70 -17.83
C THR A 93 -15.79 -18.76 -18.83
N LYS A 94 -15.49 -18.58 -20.12
CA LYS A 94 -15.75 -19.58 -21.16
C LYS A 94 -14.45 -20.05 -21.77
N ASN A 95 -14.29 -21.36 -21.86
CA ASN A 95 -13.13 -22.00 -22.45
C ASN A 95 -13.51 -22.79 -23.71
N ARG A 96 -12.60 -22.78 -24.67
CA ARG A 96 -12.65 -23.62 -25.87
C ARG A 96 -11.34 -24.37 -26.01
N TYR A 97 -11.45 -25.65 -26.34
CA TYR A 97 -10.31 -26.53 -26.54
C TYR A 97 -10.25 -26.95 -28.00
N ASP A 98 -9.05 -27.12 -28.53
CA ASP A 98 -8.86 -27.83 -29.79
C ASP A 98 -8.69 -29.33 -29.52
N SER A 99 -8.86 -30.15 -30.56
CA SER A 99 -8.68 -31.60 -30.48
C SER A 99 -7.75 -32.08 -31.58
N TYR A 100 -6.72 -32.82 -31.22
CA TYR A 100 -5.75 -33.40 -32.15
C TYR A 100 -5.55 -34.88 -31.85
N TYR A 101 -5.51 -35.73 -32.88
CA TYR A 101 -4.90 -37.05 -32.75
C TYR A 101 -3.38 -36.92 -32.81
N MET A 102 -2.71 -37.60 -31.91
CA MET A 102 -1.26 -37.63 -31.81
C MET A 102 -0.75 -38.96 -32.36
N THR A 103 0.24 -38.89 -33.25
CA THR A 103 1.04 -40.04 -33.67
C THR A 103 2.49 -39.79 -33.27
N ALA A 104 3.15 -40.85 -32.79
CA ALA A 104 4.54 -40.80 -32.34
C ALA A 104 5.41 -41.74 -33.18
N ASP A 105 6.59 -41.26 -33.60
CA ASP A 105 7.68 -42.04 -34.18
C ASP A 105 8.94 -41.80 -33.33
N GLY A 106 9.15 -42.64 -32.32
CA GLY A 106 10.07 -42.33 -31.21
C GLY A 106 9.61 -41.09 -30.44
N ASP A 107 10.51 -40.15 -30.20
CA ASP A 107 10.22 -38.87 -29.52
C ASP A 107 9.65 -37.80 -30.47
N LYS A 108 9.35 -38.15 -31.73
CA LYS A 108 8.78 -37.21 -32.70
C LYS A 108 7.26 -37.34 -32.70
N TYR A 109 6.59 -36.25 -32.33
CA TYR A 109 5.14 -36.18 -32.28
C TYR A 109 4.60 -35.35 -33.45
N THR A 110 3.50 -35.82 -34.05
CA THR A 110 2.72 -35.06 -35.03
C THR A 110 1.26 -35.03 -34.62
N PHE A 111 0.64 -33.87 -34.75
CA PHE A 111 -0.72 -33.60 -34.28
C PHE A 111 -1.66 -33.33 -35.45
N ALA A 112 -2.67 -34.17 -35.65
CA ALA A 112 -3.66 -34.04 -36.71
C ALA A 112 -4.98 -33.51 -36.16
N LYS A 113 -5.39 -32.30 -36.56
CA LYS A 113 -6.59 -31.63 -36.07
C LYS A 113 -7.86 -32.45 -36.33
N ARG A 114 -8.79 -32.43 -35.39
CA ARG A 114 -10.11 -33.04 -35.47
C ARG A 114 -11.16 -32.04 -35.03
N ASP A 115 -12.20 -31.87 -35.85
CA ASP A 115 -13.14 -30.78 -35.66
C ASP A 115 -14.21 -31.03 -34.60
N VAL A 116 -14.45 -32.28 -34.17
CA VAL A 116 -15.47 -32.54 -33.13
C VAL A 116 -15.35 -33.87 -32.37
N ASN A 117 -14.59 -34.86 -32.87
CA ASN A 117 -14.80 -36.25 -32.44
C ASN A 117 -13.50 -37.04 -32.25
N LEU A 118 -13.12 -37.27 -30.99
CA LEU A 118 -12.05 -38.18 -30.58
C LEU A 118 -12.67 -39.47 -30.01
N TRP A 119 -12.74 -40.54 -30.81
CA TRP A 119 -13.41 -41.80 -30.43
C TRP A 119 -12.61 -43.07 -30.73
N SER A 120 -11.27 -42.97 -30.74
CA SER A 120 -10.45 -44.14 -31.04
C SER A 120 -9.98 -44.80 -29.76
N ASP A 121 -10.13 -46.12 -29.65
CA ASP A 121 -9.59 -46.86 -28.49
C ASP A 121 -8.07 -47.05 -28.54
N ARG A 122 -7.43 -46.62 -29.64
CA ARG A 122 -6.02 -46.90 -29.95
C ARG A 122 -5.19 -45.65 -30.22
N ALA A 123 -5.83 -44.49 -30.35
CA ALA A 123 -5.11 -43.26 -30.60
C ALA A 123 -4.67 -42.62 -29.28
N SER A 124 -3.66 -41.77 -29.35
CA SER A 124 -3.42 -40.77 -28.32
C SER A 124 -3.96 -39.43 -28.82
N ALA A 125 -4.34 -38.54 -27.91
CA ALA A 125 -4.86 -37.22 -28.27
C ALA A 125 -4.21 -36.11 -27.47
N PHE A 126 -4.23 -34.91 -28.05
CA PHE A 126 -3.83 -33.66 -27.42
C PHE A 126 -5.00 -32.70 -27.48
N VAL A 127 -5.46 -32.23 -26.32
CA VAL A 127 -6.67 -31.40 -26.16
C VAL A 127 -6.32 -30.11 -25.44
N PRO A 128 -5.59 -29.18 -26.08
CA PRO A 128 -5.14 -27.95 -25.43
C PRO A 128 -6.22 -26.87 -25.39
N LEU A 129 -6.15 -26.00 -24.38
CA LEU A 129 -6.97 -24.80 -24.27
C LEU A 129 -6.63 -23.83 -25.42
N ARG A 130 -7.57 -23.58 -26.32
CA ARG A 130 -7.41 -22.65 -27.45
C ARG A 130 -7.79 -21.23 -27.07
N TYR A 131 -8.89 -21.04 -26.36
CA TYR A 131 -9.47 -19.73 -26.14
C TYR A 131 -10.16 -19.64 -24.79
N THR A 132 -9.99 -18.49 -24.14
CA THR A 132 -10.68 -18.13 -22.90
C THR A 132 -11.31 -16.75 -23.07
N ALA A 133 -12.57 -16.60 -22.67
CA ALA A 133 -13.25 -15.32 -22.52
C ALA A 133 -13.72 -15.14 -21.08
N ASN A 134 -13.41 -14.00 -20.49
CA ASN A 134 -13.93 -13.58 -19.20
C ASN A 134 -15.04 -12.55 -19.41
N LEU A 135 -16.21 -12.82 -18.86
CA LEU A 135 -17.40 -12.01 -18.99
C LEU A 135 -17.82 -11.49 -17.61
N GLN A 136 -18.29 -10.25 -17.59
CA GLN A 136 -18.86 -9.57 -16.43
C GLN A 136 -20.32 -9.25 -16.71
N TYR A 137 -21.19 -9.65 -15.81
CA TYR A 137 -22.65 -9.50 -15.94
C TYR A 137 -23.21 -8.54 -14.89
N GLU A 138 -22.67 -8.54 -13.67
CA GLU A 138 -23.19 -7.74 -12.55
C GLU A 138 -24.72 -7.91 -12.35
N GLY A 139 -25.22 -9.14 -12.51
CA GLY A 139 -26.64 -9.48 -12.41
C GLY A 139 -27.48 -9.14 -13.64
N ALA A 140 -26.91 -8.52 -14.68
CA ALA A 140 -27.62 -8.22 -15.92
C ALA A 140 -27.83 -9.48 -16.80
N ALA A 141 -28.79 -9.41 -17.73
CA ALA A 141 -29.09 -10.54 -18.63
C ALA A 141 -27.98 -10.83 -19.66
N ASN A 142 -27.23 -9.80 -20.07
CA ASN A 142 -26.17 -9.91 -21.06
C ASN A 142 -24.83 -9.53 -20.42
N GLY A 143 -23.83 -10.39 -20.60
CA GLY A 143 -22.48 -10.16 -20.10
C GLY A 143 -21.64 -9.36 -21.09
N VAL A 144 -20.71 -8.58 -20.55
CA VAL A 144 -19.68 -7.83 -21.27
C VAL A 144 -18.38 -8.61 -21.21
N VAL A 145 -17.76 -8.87 -22.36
CA VAL A 145 -16.44 -9.54 -22.39
C VAL A 145 -15.38 -8.54 -21.96
N THR A 146 -14.78 -8.76 -20.78
CA THR A 146 -13.75 -7.85 -20.26
C THR A 146 -12.34 -8.27 -20.61
N SER A 147 -12.10 -9.56 -20.84
CA SER A 147 -10.82 -10.01 -21.39
C SER A 147 -10.93 -11.33 -22.14
N GLU A 148 -9.99 -11.52 -23.07
CA GLU A 148 -9.89 -12.71 -23.90
C GLU A 148 -8.43 -13.11 -24.06
N ALA A 149 -8.21 -14.42 -24.18
CA ALA A 149 -6.92 -15.00 -24.49
C ALA A 149 -7.07 -16.06 -25.58
N TRP A 150 -6.11 -16.11 -26.51
CA TRP A 150 -6.08 -17.10 -27.57
C TRP A 150 -4.68 -17.72 -27.69
N ASN A 151 -4.62 -19.04 -27.74
CA ASN A 151 -3.40 -19.84 -27.68
C ASN A 151 -3.17 -20.62 -28.98
N GLU A 152 -1.93 -20.63 -29.44
CA GLU A 152 -1.44 -21.48 -30.52
C GLU A 152 -0.34 -22.39 -30.01
N TYR A 153 -0.27 -23.61 -30.54
CA TYR A 153 0.69 -24.64 -30.12
C TYR A 153 1.54 -25.13 -31.29
N TYR A 154 2.75 -25.59 -31.02
CA TYR A 154 3.55 -26.27 -32.04
C TYR A 154 3.02 -27.68 -32.31
N LEU A 155 2.55 -27.91 -33.55
CA LEU A 155 1.92 -29.18 -33.96
C LEU A 155 2.84 -30.14 -34.73
N THR A 156 4.07 -29.71 -35.02
CA THR A 156 5.06 -30.54 -35.73
C THR A 156 6.47 -30.20 -35.24
N GLY A 157 7.27 -31.23 -34.95
CA GLY A 157 8.69 -31.09 -34.59
C GLY A 157 8.94 -30.63 -33.15
N TYR A 158 7.90 -30.64 -32.31
CA TYR A 158 7.87 -30.21 -30.91
C TYR A 158 6.86 -31.10 -30.15
N HIS A 159 6.70 -30.91 -28.84
CA HIS A 159 5.92 -31.76 -27.94
C HIS A 159 4.57 -31.14 -27.51
N GLY A 160 4.08 -30.14 -28.25
CA GLY A 160 2.81 -29.45 -27.96
C GLY A 160 2.97 -28.19 -27.10
N GLU A 161 4.16 -27.60 -27.07
CA GLU A 161 4.46 -26.36 -26.38
C GLU A 161 3.71 -25.17 -26.99
N LEU A 162 3.45 -24.15 -26.16
CA LEU A 162 2.76 -22.92 -26.56
C LEU A 162 3.62 -22.12 -27.53
N LYS A 163 3.19 -22.04 -28.79
CA LYS A 163 3.87 -21.31 -29.85
C LYS A 163 3.61 -19.82 -29.77
N SER A 164 2.34 -19.45 -29.60
CA SER A 164 1.94 -18.05 -29.52
C SER A 164 0.74 -17.84 -28.61
N TYR A 165 0.61 -16.64 -28.09
CA TYR A 165 -0.44 -16.20 -27.18
C TYR A 165 -0.90 -14.81 -27.59
N LYS A 166 -2.20 -14.56 -27.69
CA LYS A 166 -2.78 -13.23 -27.90
C LYS A 166 -3.68 -12.88 -26.73
N TYR A 167 -3.63 -11.64 -26.27
CA TYR A 167 -4.46 -11.13 -25.19
C TYR A 167 -5.18 -9.85 -25.58
N SER A 168 -6.44 -9.74 -25.17
CA SER A 168 -7.27 -8.54 -25.29
C SER A 168 -7.94 -8.25 -23.95
N ASP A 169 -7.87 -7.02 -23.46
CA ASP A 169 -8.64 -6.50 -22.31
C ASP A 169 -9.88 -5.69 -22.73
N LYS A 170 -10.23 -5.76 -24.03
CA LYS A 170 -11.32 -4.99 -24.67
C LYS A 170 -12.41 -5.85 -25.29
N GLY A 171 -12.38 -7.17 -25.08
CA GLY A 171 -13.37 -8.09 -25.65
C GLY A 171 -13.44 -8.10 -27.19
N SER A 172 -12.31 -7.83 -27.87
CA SER A 172 -12.25 -7.65 -29.32
C SER A 172 -11.46 -8.71 -30.10
N LEU A 173 -10.97 -9.77 -29.44
CA LEU A 173 -10.13 -10.82 -30.02
C LEU A 173 -10.94 -11.91 -30.73
N GLY A 174 -12.02 -12.39 -30.10
CA GLY A 174 -12.89 -13.42 -30.64
C GLY A 174 -12.31 -14.86 -30.61
N GLU A 175 -13.21 -15.85 -30.68
CA GLU A 175 -12.86 -17.28 -30.57
C GLU A 175 -11.94 -17.81 -31.70
N ASP A 176 -11.93 -17.14 -32.84
CA ASP A 176 -11.11 -17.50 -34.01
C ASP A 176 -9.68 -16.91 -33.95
N GLY A 177 -9.42 -16.00 -33.00
CA GLY A 177 -8.12 -15.35 -32.81
C GLY A 177 -7.75 -14.33 -33.88
N ASN A 178 -8.70 -13.92 -34.75
CA ASN A 178 -8.47 -12.98 -35.85
C ASN A 178 -8.84 -11.53 -35.51
N GLY A 179 -9.46 -11.30 -34.35
CA GLY A 179 -9.82 -9.98 -33.87
C GLY A 179 -8.63 -9.14 -33.39
N LYS A 180 -8.94 -8.00 -32.79
CA LYS A 180 -7.94 -7.08 -32.23
C LYS A 180 -7.47 -7.59 -30.87
N PHE A 181 -6.19 -7.37 -30.60
CA PHE A 181 -5.53 -7.74 -29.35
C PHE A 181 -4.65 -6.58 -28.88
N ASP A 182 -4.37 -6.54 -27.59
CA ASP A 182 -3.47 -5.57 -26.98
C ASP A 182 -2.02 -5.99 -27.23
N TYR A 183 -1.71 -7.26 -26.99
CA TYR A 183 -0.41 -7.83 -27.31
C TYR A 183 -0.50 -9.30 -27.75
N ALA A 184 0.54 -9.71 -28.46
CA ALA A 184 0.82 -11.09 -28.83
C ALA A 184 2.22 -11.46 -28.36
N THR A 185 2.38 -12.68 -27.86
CA THR A 185 3.65 -13.27 -27.47
C THR A 185 3.97 -14.41 -28.42
N ALA A 186 5.18 -14.44 -28.97
CA ALA A 186 5.73 -15.56 -29.72
C ALA A 186 6.85 -16.22 -28.92
N ILE A 187 6.86 -17.56 -28.86
CA ILE A 187 7.82 -18.33 -28.07
C ILE A 187 8.51 -19.36 -28.95
N LYS A 188 9.83 -19.50 -28.79
CA LYS A 188 10.62 -20.59 -29.37
C LYS A 188 11.28 -21.39 -28.27
N TYR A 189 11.51 -22.67 -28.54
CA TYR A 189 12.03 -23.63 -27.57
C TYR A 189 13.31 -24.29 -28.07
N THR A 190 14.07 -24.86 -27.13
CA THR A 190 15.16 -25.79 -27.40
C THR A 190 15.01 -27.03 -26.53
N ASP A 191 15.56 -28.14 -27.01
CA ASP A 191 15.44 -29.45 -26.37
C ASP A 191 16.79 -30.19 -26.31
N ASN A 192 16.83 -31.26 -25.53
CA ASN A 192 17.85 -32.30 -25.58
C ASN A 192 17.19 -33.68 -25.42
N ALA A 193 16.80 -34.27 -26.54
CA ALA A 193 16.14 -35.56 -26.59
C ALA A 193 16.95 -36.69 -25.92
N SER A 194 18.28 -36.67 -26.05
CA SER A 194 19.16 -37.70 -25.44
C SER A 194 19.13 -37.72 -23.91
N LYS A 195 18.61 -36.64 -23.30
CA LYS A 195 18.47 -36.47 -21.85
C LYS A 195 17.02 -36.34 -21.40
N HIS A 196 16.06 -36.51 -22.31
CA HIS A 196 14.64 -36.31 -22.06
C HIS A 196 14.30 -34.92 -21.49
N ILE A 197 14.98 -33.88 -21.99
CA ILE A 197 14.73 -32.49 -21.63
C ILE A 197 14.06 -31.83 -22.84
N PHE A 198 12.87 -31.27 -22.66
CA PHE A 198 12.08 -30.66 -23.73
C PHE A 198 11.42 -29.36 -23.26
N GLY A 199 11.07 -28.48 -24.19
CA GLY A 199 10.28 -27.28 -23.96
C GLY A 199 11.00 -26.16 -23.21
N LEU A 200 12.33 -26.00 -23.38
CA LEU A 200 13.06 -24.90 -22.76
C LEU A 200 12.92 -23.60 -23.58
N PRO A 201 12.25 -22.54 -23.11
CA PRO A 201 12.00 -21.33 -23.90
C PRO A 201 13.28 -20.51 -24.10
N VAL A 202 13.69 -20.28 -25.35
CA VAL A 202 14.95 -19.59 -25.70
C VAL A 202 14.77 -18.20 -26.30
N ASP A 203 13.57 -17.88 -26.77
CA ASP A 203 13.22 -16.61 -27.42
C ASP A 203 11.75 -16.35 -27.14
N VAL A 204 11.48 -15.22 -26.48
CA VAL A 204 10.15 -14.72 -26.16
C VAL A 204 10.06 -13.30 -26.69
N THR A 205 9.16 -13.08 -27.64
CA THR A 205 8.94 -11.79 -28.29
C THR A 205 7.51 -11.34 -28.01
N VAL A 206 7.32 -10.15 -27.43
CA VAL A 206 6.01 -9.55 -27.13
C VAL A 206 5.79 -8.33 -28.02
N THR A 207 4.77 -8.39 -28.87
CA THR A 207 4.43 -7.34 -29.84
C THR A 207 3.02 -6.82 -29.58
N GLY A 208 2.84 -5.50 -29.64
CA GLY A 208 1.52 -4.88 -29.57
C GLY A 208 0.66 -5.17 -30.79
N GLY A 209 -0.65 -4.94 -30.66
CA GLY A 209 -1.60 -5.04 -31.77
C GLY A 209 -1.32 -4.06 -32.92
N ASP A 210 -0.54 -3.02 -32.67
CA ASP A 210 -0.03 -2.05 -33.64
C ASP A 210 1.29 -2.49 -34.33
N GLY A 211 1.85 -3.64 -33.92
CA GLY A 211 3.14 -4.15 -34.39
C GLY A 211 4.36 -3.61 -33.61
N SER A 212 4.15 -2.75 -32.61
CA SER A 212 5.23 -2.25 -31.75
C SER A 212 5.87 -3.38 -30.95
N LEU A 213 7.19 -3.47 -30.93
CA LEU A 213 7.90 -4.45 -30.10
C LEU A 213 8.01 -3.93 -28.65
N TYR A 214 7.36 -4.61 -27.71
CA TYR A 214 7.40 -4.24 -26.30
C TYR A 214 8.52 -4.97 -25.54
N HIS A 215 8.66 -6.28 -25.77
CA HIS A 215 9.72 -7.08 -25.17
C HIS A 215 10.34 -8.05 -26.15
N HIS A 216 11.64 -8.28 -25.98
CA HIS A 216 12.31 -9.42 -26.57
C HIS A 216 13.34 -9.95 -25.57
N VAL A 217 13.09 -11.16 -25.09
CA VAL A 217 13.90 -11.82 -24.07
C VAL A 217 14.37 -13.14 -24.62
N THR A 218 15.68 -13.39 -24.56
CA THR A 218 16.28 -14.65 -24.96
C THR A 218 16.98 -15.32 -23.79
N ALA A 219 17.07 -16.64 -23.84
CA ALA A 219 17.68 -17.46 -22.81
C ALA A 219 18.65 -18.49 -23.41
N LYS A 220 19.71 -18.79 -22.66
CA LYS A 220 20.63 -19.90 -22.94
C LYS A 220 20.59 -20.90 -21.80
N TYR A 221 20.68 -22.17 -22.15
CA TYR A 221 20.63 -23.28 -21.20
C TYR A 221 21.87 -24.16 -21.32
N ASN A 222 22.28 -24.76 -20.21
CA ASN A 222 23.04 -26.00 -20.27
C ASN A 222 22.05 -27.16 -20.43
N THR A 223 21.83 -27.58 -21.67
CA THR A 223 20.79 -28.56 -22.03
C THR A 223 21.09 -29.99 -21.54
N ASN A 224 22.18 -30.23 -20.81
CA ASN A 224 22.38 -31.49 -20.09
C ASN A 224 21.54 -31.58 -18.80
N TYR A 225 20.96 -30.47 -18.34
CA TYR A 225 20.17 -30.37 -17.11
C TYR A 225 18.89 -29.59 -17.39
N ALA A 226 17.74 -30.06 -16.88
CA ALA A 226 16.43 -29.51 -17.21
C ALA A 226 16.25 -28.04 -16.77
N ASN A 227 16.92 -27.62 -15.69
CA ASN A 227 16.66 -26.33 -15.03
C ASN A 227 17.89 -25.40 -14.98
N HIS A 228 18.89 -25.60 -15.84
CA HIS A 228 20.13 -24.81 -15.83
C HIS A 228 20.11 -23.71 -16.90
N ILE A 229 19.40 -22.61 -16.62
CA ILE A 229 19.49 -21.40 -17.43
C ILE A 229 20.81 -20.69 -17.16
N THR A 230 21.69 -20.57 -18.13
CA THR A 230 23.03 -19.98 -17.95
C THR A 230 23.06 -18.48 -18.22
N GLN A 231 22.13 -17.98 -19.04
CA GLN A 231 22.04 -16.57 -19.39
C GLN A 231 20.60 -16.17 -19.75
N ILE A 232 20.17 -15.00 -19.30
CA ILE A 232 18.96 -14.29 -19.77
C ILE A 232 19.42 -12.97 -20.38
N THR A 233 18.94 -12.65 -21.58
CA THR A 233 19.22 -11.40 -22.28
C THR A 233 17.91 -10.71 -22.62
N GLN A 234 17.66 -9.56 -22.01
CA GLN A 234 16.56 -8.68 -22.37
C GLN A 234 17.06 -7.60 -23.33
N GLN A 235 16.46 -7.50 -24.51
CA GLN A 235 16.76 -6.44 -25.45
C GLN A 235 16.30 -5.08 -24.89
N LEU A 236 17.12 -4.06 -25.10
CA LEU A 236 16.80 -2.66 -24.80
C LEU A 236 16.76 -1.89 -26.12
N ASN A 237 16.27 -0.65 -26.08
CA ASN A 237 16.32 0.23 -27.27
C ASN A 237 17.77 0.38 -27.77
N ASP A 238 18.70 0.58 -26.83
CA ASP A 238 20.13 0.70 -27.08
C ASP A 238 20.89 -0.43 -26.35
N GLY A 239 21.04 -1.58 -27.02
CA GLY A 239 21.80 -2.72 -26.49
C GLY A 239 20.95 -3.78 -25.79
N ALA A 240 21.48 -4.38 -24.73
CA ALA A 240 20.80 -5.45 -24.00
C ALA A 240 21.22 -5.54 -22.53
N ALA A 241 20.27 -5.90 -21.67
CA ALA A 241 20.49 -6.26 -20.28
C ALA A 241 20.76 -7.77 -20.16
N VAL A 242 21.99 -8.15 -19.81
CA VAL A 242 22.41 -9.56 -19.71
C VAL A 242 22.59 -9.99 -18.26
N THR A 243 21.88 -11.03 -17.85
CA THR A 243 22.06 -11.69 -16.55
C THR A 243 22.63 -13.08 -16.76
N ASP A 244 23.72 -13.41 -16.06
CA ASP A 244 24.38 -14.72 -16.12
C ASP A 244 24.21 -15.50 -14.81
N TYR A 245 24.13 -16.83 -14.92
CA TYR A 245 23.97 -17.74 -13.79
C TYR A 245 25.02 -18.85 -13.83
N LYS A 246 25.44 -19.29 -12.64
CA LYS A 246 26.28 -20.47 -12.45
C LYS A 246 25.64 -21.40 -11.44
N TYR A 247 25.92 -22.68 -11.59
CA TYR A 247 25.34 -23.74 -10.77
C TYR A 247 26.42 -24.63 -10.17
N ASP A 248 26.11 -25.30 -9.06
CA ASP A 248 26.87 -26.46 -8.60
C ASP A 248 26.42 -27.76 -9.30
N SER A 249 26.95 -28.90 -8.85
CA SER A 249 26.58 -30.22 -9.38
C SER A 249 25.18 -30.70 -8.96
N TYR A 250 24.57 -30.07 -7.96
CA TYR A 250 23.24 -30.40 -7.44
C TYR A 250 22.14 -29.55 -8.10
N GLY A 251 22.53 -28.53 -8.86
CA GLY A 251 21.64 -27.60 -9.55
C GLY A 251 21.26 -26.38 -8.73
N ASN A 252 21.99 -26.11 -7.65
CA ASN A 252 21.86 -24.89 -6.89
C ASN A 252 22.59 -23.74 -7.59
N ILE A 253 22.03 -22.53 -7.56
CA ILE A 253 22.67 -21.34 -8.13
C ILE A 253 23.84 -20.92 -7.24
N THR A 254 25.07 -20.97 -7.74
CA THR A 254 26.28 -20.53 -7.00
C THR A 254 26.68 -19.10 -7.31
N GLN A 255 26.23 -18.54 -8.43
CA GLN A 255 26.47 -17.14 -8.76
C GLN A 255 25.38 -16.59 -9.67
N LYS A 256 24.90 -15.38 -9.38
CA LYS A 256 24.08 -14.54 -10.26
C LYS A 256 24.86 -13.27 -10.59
N THR A 257 25.00 -12.93 -11.87
CA THR A 257 25.69 -11.71 -12.34
C THR A 257 24.72 -10.86 -13.15
N LEU A 258 24.41 -9.67 -12.66
CA LEU A 258 23.47 -8.71 -13.25
C LEU A 258 24.04 -8.04 -14.51
N PRO A 259 23.21 -7.28 -15.26
CA PRO A 259 23.67 -6.48 -16.39
C PRO A 259 24.78 -5.49 -16.03
N ALA A 260 25.49 -5.03 -17.05
CA ALA A 260 26.52 -4.02 -16.89
C ALA A 260 25.91 -2.63 -16.71
N ASN A 261 26.48 -1.84 -15.81
CA ASN A 261 26.23 -0.41 -15.77
C ASN A 261 26.97 0.32 -16.91
N SER A 262 26.81 1.64 -17.00
CA SER A 262 27.46 2.47 -18.05
C SER A 262 29.00 2.40 -18.06
N LYS A 263 29.63 2.00 -16.94
CA LYS A 263 31.08 1.81 -16.78
C LYS A 263 31.54 0.36 -17.08
N GLY A 264 30.64 -0.52 -17.49
CA GLY A 264 30.93 -1.95 -17.70
C GLY A 264 31.00 -2.78 -16.40
N GLN A 265 30.69 -2.18 -15.24
CA GLN A 265 30.68 -2.90 -13.96
C GLN A 265 29.43 -3.77 -13.88
N ARG A 266 29.59 -5.03 -13.45
CA ARG A 266 28.50 -6.00 -13.33
C ARG A 266 28.35 -6.46 -11.91
N MET A 267 27.23 -6.11 -11.28
CA MET A 267 26.94 -6.55 -9.92
C MET A 267 26.79 -8.07 -9.91
N TRP A 268 27.39 -8.75 -8.95
CA TRP A 268 27.25 -10.18 -8.80
C TRP A 268 27.01 -10.56 -7.35
N TYR A 269 26.31 -11.67 -7.17
CA TYR A 269 26.05 -12.32 -5.89
C TYR A 269 26.52 -13.77 -6.01
N LYS A 270 27.36 -14.22 -5.08
CA LYS A 270 27.80 -15.60 -4.96
C LYS A 270 27.14 -16.23 -3.75
N TYR A 271 26.61 -17.43 -3.94
CA TYR A 271 25.92 -18.18 -2.91
C TYR A 271 26.76 -19.39 -2.53
N ARG A 272 26.94 -19.58 -1.23
CA ARG A 272 27.51 -20.80 -0.66
C ARG A 272 26.41 -21.48 0.17
N TYR A 273 26.27 -22.77 -0.03
CA TYR A 273 25.30 -23.60 0.64
C TYR A 273 25.95 -24.31 1.83
N GLU A 274 25.16 -24.60 2.86
CA GLU A 274 25.65 -25.33 4.03
C GLU A 274 26.16 -26.73 3.63
N PRO A 275 27.26 -27.20 4.22
CA PRO A 275 27.95 -28.41 3.75
C PRO A 275 27.25 -29.73 4.09
N GLU A 276 26.31 -29.75 5.04
CA GLU A 276 25.67 -30.97 5.53
C GLU A 276 24.62 -31.52 4.56
N MET A 277 23.73 -30.68 4.05
CA MET A 277 22.68 -31.05 3.08
C MET A 277 22.86 -30.39 1.71
N ASN A 278 23.67 -29.34 1.60
CA ASN A 278 23.82 -28.52 0.40
C ASN A 278 22.47 -27.99 -0.13
N MET A 279 21.57 -27.63 0.77
CA MET A 279 20.21 -27.18 0.47
C MET A 279 19.98 -25.71 0.82
N TYR A 280 20.55 -25.23 1.92
CA TYR A 280 20.30 -23.87 2.42
C TYR A 280 21.48 -22.94 2.17
N VAL A 281 21.20 -21.70 1.76
CA VAL A 281 22.25 -20.69 1.56
C VAL A 281 22.77 -20.22 2.91
N GLU A 282 23.99 -20.60 3.26
CA GLU A 282 24.66 -20.15 4.49
C GLU A 282 25.43 -18.84 4.30
N ARG A 283 25.77 -18.45 3.07
CA ARG A 283 26.57 -17.25 2.83
C ARG A 283 26.32 -16.64 1.47
N ILE A 284 26.27 -15.31 1.45
CA ILE A 284 26.16 -14.50 0.25
C ILE A 284 27.33 -13.52 0.23
N ASP A 285 28.15 -13.56 -0.82
CA ASP A 285 29.15 -12.52 -1.11
C ASP A 285 28.72 -11.70 -2.32
N ASP A 286 29.06 -10.42 -2.33
CA ASP A 286 28.72 -9.52 -3.43
C ASP A 286 29.93 -8.84 -4.09
N ALA A 287 29.68 -8.09 -5.17
CA ALA A 287 30.71 -7.44 -5.97
C ALA A 287 31.49 -6.32 -5.25
N TRP A 288 30.98 -5.78 -4.14
CA TRP A 288 31.71 -4.85 -3.28
C TRP A 288 32.61 -5.59 -2.28
N GLY A 289 32.49 -6.92 -2.21
CA GLY A 289 33.14 -7.75 -1.22
C GLY A 289 32.44 -7.71 0.14
N TYR A 290 31.18 -7.29 0.19
CA TYR A 290 30.34 -7.45 1.39
C TYR A 290 29.90 -8.90 1.52
N ARG A 291 29.56 -9.29 2.75
CA ARG A 291 29.18 -10.66 3.07
C ARG A 291 28.09 -10.67 4.15
N SER A 292 27.04 -11.47 3.93
CA SER A 292 26.09 -11.88 4.96
C SER A 292 26.15 -13.40 5.13
N GLU A 293 25.93 -13.87 6.36
CA GLU A 293 26.03 -15.29 6.70
C GLU A 293 24.82 -15.73 7.53
N GLN A 294 24.47 -17.01 7.41
CA GLN A 294 23.48 -17.71 8.21
C GLN A 294 24.11 -19.01 8.67
N GLY A 295 23.79 -19.46 9.88
CA GLY A 295 24.40 -20.64 10.46
C GLY A 295 23.53 -21.32 11.50
N ASN A 296 24.08 -22.40 12.06
CA ASN A 296 23.43 -23.20 13.11
C ASN A 296 22.01 -23.63 12.72
N PHE A 297 21.87 -24.27 11.56
CA PHE A 297 20.57 -24.65 11.02
C PHE A 297 19.90 -25.74 11.86
N ASP A 298 18.60 -25.56 12.12
CA ASP A 298 17.72 -26.65 12.51
C ASP A 298 17.22 -27.36 11.25
N TYR A 299 17.90 -28.45 10.89
CA TYR A 299 17.62 -29.22 9.69
C TYR A 299 16.27 -29.95 9.70
N ARG A 300 15.59 -30.06 10.85
CA ARG A 300 14.23 -30.62 10.90
C ARG A 300 13.24 -29.73 10.14
N TYR A 301 13.49 -28.43 10.13
CA TYR A 301 12.61 -27.40 9.57
C TYR A 301 13.28 -26.49 8.53
N GLY A 302 14.59 -26.59 8.36
CA GLY A 302 15.36 -25.73 7.45
C GLY A 302 15.51 -24.29 7.94
N ILE A 303 15.50 -24.08 9.27
CA ILE A 303 15.54 -22.74 9.88
C ILE A 303 16.97 -22.43 10.32
N ALA A 304 17.54 -21.32 9.85
CA ALA A 304 18.80 -20.80 10.37
C ALA A 304 18.59 -20.17 11.76
N LYS A 305 19.37 -20.60 12.76
CA LYS A 305 19.28 -20.08 14.14
C LYS A 305 20.22 -18.90 14.39
N GLU A 306 21.21 -18.68 13.54
CA GLU A 306 22.10 -17.51 13.58
C GLU A 306 22.04 -16.79 12.24
N HIS A 307 21.89 -15.47 12.27
CA HIS A 307 21.91 -14.61 11.08
C HIS A 307 22.86 -13.45 11.31
N ARG A 308 23.83 -13.28 10.42
CA ARG A 308 24.88 -12.26 10.50
C ARG A 308 24.79 -11.30 9.33
N ASP A 309 24.66 -10.02 9.66
CA ASP A 309 24.58 -8.94 8.70
C ASP A 309 25.95 -8.54 8.11
N LEU A 310 25.93 -7.60 7.16
CA LEU A 310 27.13 -7.11 6.46
C LEU A 310 28.18 -6.47 7.37
N ASN A 311 27.81 -6.13 8.61
CA ASN A 311 28.63 -5.43 9.58
C ASN A 311 29.03 -6.32 10.76
N ASN A 312 28.78 -7.63 10.64
CA ASN A 312 29.06 -8.64 11.65
C ASN A 312 28.22 -8.51 12.92
N PHE A 313 27.11 -7.78 12.88
CA PHE A 313 26.08 -7.91 13.91
C PHE A 313 25.24 -9.13 13.57
N TYR A 314 24.88 -9.90 14.58
CA TYR A 314 24.05 -11.08 14.39
C TYR A 314 22.88 -11.07 15.35
N TYR A 315 21.81 -11.75 14.94
CA TYR A 315 20.72 -12.12 15.83
C TYR A 315 20.59 -13.63 15.87
N GLU A 316 20.05 -14.14 16.97
CA GLU A 316 19.82 -15.56 17.17
C GLU A 316 18.33 -15.84 17.31
N THR A 317 17.92 -17.02 16.90
CA THR A 317 16.54 -17.50 16.99
C THR A 317 16.49 -18.86 17.67
N ASP A 318 15.68 -18.96 18.71
CA ASP A 318 15.36 -20.21 19.38
C ASP A 318 14.09 -20.82 18.76
N VAL A 319 14.08 -22.14 18.60
CA VAL A 319 13.02 -22.90 17.92
C VAL A 319 12.68 -24.11 18.77
N ASP A 320 11.40 -24.43 18.92
CA ASP A 320 10.94 -25.62 19.62
C ASP A 320 10.91 -26.90 18.75
N ASP A 321 10.50 -28.02 19.33
CA ASP A 321 10.39 -29.32 18.64
C ASP A 321 9.23 -29.42 17.64
N LEU A 322 8.54 -28.31 17.35
CA LEU A 322 7.52 -28.19 16.32
C LEU A 322 7.90 -27.18 15.24
N GLY A 323 9.10 -26.60 15.29
CA GLY A 323 9.57 -25.63 14.31
C GLY A 323 9.05 -24.21 14.54
N ARG A 324 8.50 -23.92 15.73
CA ARG A 324 7.99 -22.59 16.08
C ARG A 324 9.09 -21.78 16.78
N ILE A 325 9.17 -20.50 16.45
CA ILE A 325 10.13 -19.58 17.07
C ILE A 325 9.71 -19.29 18.51
N THR A 326 10.59 -19.52 19.48
CA THR A 326 10.31 -19.25 20.91
C THR A 326 11.03 -18.03 21.45
N GLY A 327 12.10 -17.58 20.77
CA GLY A 327 12.89 -16.43 21.19
C GLY A 327 13.72 -15.85 20.07
N VAL A 328 13.90 -14.54 20.08
CA VAL A 328 14.81 -13.80 19.19
C VAL A 328 15.68 -12.91 20.05
N ARG A 329 17.01 -13.05 19.92
CA ARG A 329 18.00 -12.19 20.58
C ARG A 329 18.66 -11.30 19.54
N GLY A 330 18.50 -9.98 19.68
CA GLY A 330 19.19 -9.02 18.84
C GLY A 330 20.63 -8.74 19.29
N PRO A 331 21.42 -8.01 18.48
CA PRO A 331 22.76 -7.56 18.83
C PRO A 331 22.90 -6.81 20.17
N ASN A 332 21.83 -6.16 20.63
CA ASN A 332 21.81 -5.47 21.92
C ASN A 332 21.72 -6.47 23.05
N GLU A 333 20.77 -7.40 22.98
CA GLU A 333 20.51 -8.43 23.99
C GLU A 333 21.68 -9.40 24.11
N LEU A 334 22.25 -9.81 22.97
CA LEU A 334 23.46 -10.64 22.94
C LEU A 334 24.65 -9.96 23.63
N ALA A 335 24.75 -8.63 23.54
CA ALA A 335 25.85 -7.89 24.15
C ALA A 335 25.65 -7.62 25.64
N THR A 336 24.41 -7.58 26.13
CA THR A 336 24.08 -7.33 27.54
C THR A 336 23.74 -8.60 28.31
N GLY A 337 23.57 -9.74 27.64
CA GLY A 337 23.17 -11.00 28.25
C GLY A 337 21.67 -11.06 28.59
N VAL A 338 20.85 -10.20 27.99
CA VAL A 338 19.38 -10.25 28.10
C VAL A 338 18.88 -11.47 27.30
N PRO A 339 17.95 -12.26 27.85
CA PRO A 339 17.60 -13.56 27.27
C PRO A 339 16.90 -13.47 25.91
N TYR A 340 16.18 -12.39 25.62
CA TYR A 340 15.46 -12.17 24.36
C TYR A 340 15.16 -10.68 24.16
N ALA A 341 15.02 -10.27 22.90
CA ALA A 341 14.37 -9.02 22.52
C ALA A 341 12.86 -9.26 22.38
N ILE A 342 12.53 -10.41 21.76
CA ILE A 342 11.16 -10.90 21.58
C ILE A 342 11.13 -12.37 21.97
N ALA A 343 10.12 -12.79 22.73
CA ALA A 343 9.87 -14.20 23.03
C ALA A 343 8.41 -14.57 22.75
N PHE A 344 8.17 -15.86 22.52
CA PHE A 344 6.85 -16.41 22.21
C PHE A 344 6.51 -17.57 23.13
N GLU A 345 5.31 -17.53 23.70
CA GLU A 345 4.72 -18.63 24.44
C GLU A 345 3.46 -19.11 23.72
N TYR A 346 3.44 -20.39 23.34
CA TYR A 346 2.33 -20.97 22.59
C TYR A 346 1.44 -21.82 23.49
N GLN A 347 0.14 -21.54 23.46
CA GLN A 347 -0.91 -22.30 24.12
C GLN A 347 -1.87 -22.86 23.07
N PRO A 348 -1.46 -23.91 22.32
CA PRO A 348 -2.16 -24.38 21.14
C PRO A 348 -3.43 -25.21 21.45
N LEU A 349 -3.66 -25.55 22.72
CA LEU A 349 -4.79 -26.38 23.13
C LEU A 349 -6.01 -25.52 23.42
N ALA A 350 -7.02 -25.63 22.56
CA ALA A 350 -8.35 -25.10 22.83
C ALA A 350 -9.15 -26.08 23.69
N THR A 351 -10.01 -25.57 24.58
CA THR A 351 -11.02 -26.38 25.29
C THR A 351 -12.38 -26.14 24.65
N PHE A 352 -13.19 -27.19 24.49
CA PHE A 352 -14.50 -27.10 23.85
C PHE A 352 -15.53 -27.96 24.57
N ASN A 353 -16.80 -27.63 24.39
CA ASN A 353 -17.95 -28.42 24.81
C ASN A 353 -18.98 -28.47 23.67
N GLU A 354 -20.21 -28.92 23.96
CA GLU A 354 -21.30 -29.00 22.97
C GLU A 354 -21.68 -27.63 22.36
N SER A 355 -21.29 -26.53 23.00
CA SER A 355 -21.52 -25.14 22.56
C SER A 355 -20.27 -24.51 21.93
N GLY A 356 -19.32 -25.32 21.45
CA GLY A 356 -18.10 -24.85 20.79
C GLY A 356 -16.92 -24.62 21.74
N ILE A 357 -15.97 -23.80 21.30
CA ILE A 357 -14.75 -23.42 22.01
C ILE A 357 -15.11 -22.56 23.23
N THR A 358 -14.65 -23.02 24.39
CA THR A 358 -14.79 -22.33 25.68
C THR A 358 -13.54 -21.53 26.06
N ALA A 359 -12.36 -22.01 25.66
CA ALA A 359 -11.10 -21.28 25.73
C ALA A 359 -10.34 -21.53 24.42
N PRO A 360 -10.18 -20.52 23.54
CA PRO A 360 -9.46 -20.67 22.29
C PRO A 360 -7.96 -20.86 22.51
N ALA A 361 -7.29 -21.42 21.51
CA ALA A 361 -5.84 -21.43 21.46
C ALA A 361 -5.31 -20.00 21.36
N TYR A 362 -4.14 -19.74 21.95
CA TYR A 362 -3.52 -18.42 21.90
C TYR A 362 -2.00 -18.49 21.92
N ALA A 363 -1.37 -17.37 21.57
CA ALA A 363 0.06 -17.15 21.76
C ALA A 363 0.30 -15.83 22.48
N VAL A 364 1.30 -15.80 23.36
CA VAL A 364 1.80 -14.59 24.02
C VAL A 364 3.10 -14.20 23.35
N THR A 365 3.17 -12.97 22.84
CA THR A 365 4.41 -12.34 22.36
C THR A 365 4.89 -11.38 23.43
N LYS A 366 6.12 -11.54 23.88
CA LYS A 366 6.76 -10.72 24.91
C LYS A 366 7.83 -9.86 24.27
N HIS A 367 7.79 -8.56 24.52
CA HIS A 367 8.81 -7.63 24.05
C HIS A 367 9.55 -7.09 25.27
N TYR A 368 10.85 -7.37 25.35
CA TYR A 368 11.66 -6.94 26.50
C TYR A 368 11.73 -5.42 26.58
N ASP A 369 11.30 -4.83 27.69
CA ASP A 369 11.38 -3.39 27.93
C ASP A 369 12.58 -3.05 28.82
N ILE A 370 13.58 -2.37 28.25
CA ILE A 370 14.78 -1.95 28.97
C ILE A 370 14.49 -0.94 30.09
N GLN A 371 13.41 -0.17 30.00
CA GLN A 371 13.00 0.76 31.07
C GLN A 371 12.22 0.05 32.19
N HIS A 372 11.68 -1.14 31.91
CA HIS A 372 10.93 -1.98 32.84
C HIS A 372 11.42 -3.44 32.76
N PRO A 373 12.66 -3.75 33.16
CA PRO A 373 13.32 -5.03 32.86
C PRO A 373 12.69 -6.28 33.50
N ASN A 374 11.66 -6.11 34.34
CA ASN A 374 10.90 -7.20 34.96
C ASN A 374 9.44 -7.26 34.50
N ASP A 375 9.06 -6.45 33.50
CA ASP A 375 7.70 -6.32 32.99
C ASP A 375 7.77 -6.13 31.46
N ASP A 376 7.58 -7.22 30.72
CA ASP A 376 7.60 -7.20 29.26
C ASP A 376 6.36 -6.47 28.71
N LEU A 377 6.47 -5.89 27.51
CA LEU A 377 5.28 -5.49 26.77
C LEU A 377 4.69 -6.73 26.09
N GLU A 378 3.55 -7.19 26.59
CA GLU A 378 2.90 -8.41 26.15
C GLU A 378 1.80 -8.14 25.11
N THR A 379 1.68 -9.05 24.15
CA THR A 379 0.56 -9.15 23.21
C THR A 379 0.06 -10.59 23.18
N VAL A 380 -1.23 -10.80 23.45
CA VAL A 380 -1.88 -12.10 23.43
C VAL A 380 -2.83 -12.19 22.24
N THR A 381 -2.60 -13.14 21.34
CA THR A 381 -3.43 -13.35 20.15
C THR A 381 -4.20 -14.66 20.28
N PHE A 382 -5.52 -14.57 20.32
CA PHE A 382 -6.43 -15.72 20.33
C PHE A 382 -6.89 -16.03 18.91
N VAL A 383 -6.97 -17.33 18.60
CA VAL A 383 -7.42 -17.81 17.30
C VAL A 383 -8.62 -18.74 17.40
N ASP A 384 -9.47 -18.72 16.39
CA ASP A 384 -10.57 -19.68 16.23
C ASP A 384 -10.09 -21.01 15.61
N GLY A 385 -11.03 -21.91 15.31
CA GLY A 385 -10.76 -23.20 14.66
C GLY A 385 -10.21 -23.10 13.23
N PHE A 386 -10.29 -21.93 12.58
CA PHE A 386 -9.67 -21.68 11.27
C PHE A 386 -8.28 -21.07 11.38
N GLY A 387 -7.82 -20.77 12.60
CA GLY A 387 -6.58 -20.05 12.84
C GLY A 387 -6.69 -18.55 12.59
N ARG A 388 -7.91 -17.99 12.44
CA ARG A 388 -8.11 -16.55 12.31
C ARG A 388 -7.95 -15.88 13.66
N ALA A 389 -7.26 -14.75 13.72
CA ALA A 389 -7.17 -13.95 14.93
C ALA A 389 -8.52 -13.28 15.23
N VAL A 390 -9.19 -13.73 16.29
CA VAL A 390 -10.53 -13.26 16.70
C VAL A 390 -10.49 -12.30 17.90
N GLN A 391 -9.34 -12.22 18.56
CA GLN A 391 -9.08 -11.30 19.64
C GLN A 391 -7.59 -11.09 19.83
N VAL A 392 -7.17 -9.84 19.94
CA VAL A 392 -5.82 -9.46 20.32
C VAL A 392 -5.89 -8.63 21.57
N LYS A 393 -5.09 -9.00 22.57
CA LYS A 393 -4.90 -8.24 23.79
C LYS A 393 -3.50 -7.70 23.82
N LYS A 394 -3.32 -6.48 24.31
CA LYS A 394 -1.99 -5.95 24.57
C LYS A 394 -1.95 -5.16 25.86
N ASP A 395 -0.78 -5.07 26.46
CA ASP A 395 -0.58 -4.16 27.58
C ASP A 395 -0.88 -2.72 27.16
N GLY A 396 -1.55 -2.00 28.04
CA GLY A 396 -1.92 -0.62 27.85
C GLY A 396 -1.98 0.12 29.17
N VAL A 397 -1.83 1.43 29.09
CA VAL A 397 -2.02 2.33 30.22
C VAL A 397 -3.08 3.35 29.82
N VAL A 398 -4.24 3.28 30.47
CA VAL A 398 -5.34 4.21 30.24
C VAL A 398 -5.34 5.25 31.35
N THR A 399 -5.32 6.53 30.95
CA THR A 399 -5.31 7.66 31.85
C THR A 399 -6.70 8.28 31.93
N SER A 400 -7.24 8.28 33.14
CA SER A 400 -8.39 9.11 33.51
C SER A 400 -7.89 10.46 34.03
N ALA A 401 -8.30 11.55 33.39
CA ALA A 401 -7.94 12.89 33.79
C ALA A 401 -9.15 13.81 33.64
N ALA A 402 -9.44 14.60 34.68
CA ALA A 402 -10.50 15.59 34.69
C ALA A 402 -10.02 16.84 35.42
N LYS A 403 -10.57 18.00 35.04
CA LYS A 403 -10.23 19.28 35.68
C LYS A 403 -10.44 19.21 37.20
N GLY A 404 -9.41 19.58 37.97
CA GLY A 404 -9.42 19.57 39.44
C GLY A 404 -9.04 18.23 40.08
N ASN A 405 -8.87 17.17 39.28
CA ASN A 405 -8.38 15.87 39.74
C ASN A 405 -7.00 15.59 39.14
N SER A 406 -6.14 14.90 39.90
CA SER A 406 -4.87 14.42 39.35
C SER A 406 -5.12 13.32 38.31
N ALA A 407 -4.38 13.35 37.21
CA ALA A 407 -4.44 12.30 36.20
C ALA A 407 -4.03 10.95 36.80
N LYS A 408 -4.92 9.96 36.71
CA LYS A 408 -4.74 8.62 37.26
C LYS A 408 -4.60 7.62 36.13
N ASP A 409 -3.51 6.88 36.15
CA ASP A 409 -3.24 5.80 35.20
C ASP A 409 -3.78 4.47 35.73
N GLU A 410 -4.23 3.65 34.81
CA GLU A 410 -4.66 2.28 35.04
C GLU A 410 -3.99 1.38 34.02
N ASN A 411 -3.24 0.39 34.51
CA ASN A 411 -2.67 -0.65 33.67
C ASN A 411 -3.78 -1.64 33.31
N VAL A 412 -3.96 -1.88 32.02
CA VAL A 412 -5.04 -2.70 31.48
C VAL A 412 -4.52 -3.58 30.35
N MET A 413 -5.27 -4.63 30.02
CA MET A 413 -5.21 -5.21 28.68
C MET A 413 -6.17 -4.43 27.79
N ILE A 414 -5.67 -3.86 26.70
CA ILE A 414 -6.51 -3.33 25.61
C ILE A 414 -6.91 -4.52 24.73
N VAL A 415 -8.21 -4.80 24.64
CA VAL A 415 -8.77 -5.96 23.94
C VAL A 415 -9.40 -5.51 22.63
N SER A 416 -8.88 -5.95 21.49
CA SER A 416 -9.35 -5.59 20.15
C SER A 416 -9.64 -6.84 19.30
N GLY A 417 -10.16 -6.64 18.08
CA GLY A 417 -10.36 -7.70 17.09
C GLY A 417 -11.69 -8.45 17.18
N ARG A 418 -12.56 -8.10 18.14
CA ARG A 418 -13.91 -8.68 18.22
C ARG A 418 -14.77 -8.21 17.06
N ASN A 419 -14.93 -9.10 16.09
CA ASN A 419 -15.77 -8.93 14.92
C ASN A 419 -16.99 -9.86 15.02
N VAL A 420 -18.01 -9.59 14.21
CA VAL A 420 -19.07 -10.55 13.90
C VAL A 420 -19.01 -10.83 12.40
N TYR A 421 -19.02 -12.11 12.05
CA TYR A 421 -19.00 -12.64 10.71
C TYR A 421 -20.42 -12.97 10.24
N ASP A 422 -20.65 -12.92 8.93
CA ASP A 422 -21.86 -13.45 8.31
C ASP A 422 -21.74 -14.95 7.99
N ALA A 423 -22.81 -15.54 7.44
CA ALA A 423 -22.88 -16.94 6.97
C ALA A 423 -21.83 -17.35 5.91
N PHE A 424 -20.97 -16.43 5.48
CA PHE A 424 -19.94 -16.63 4.47
C PHE A 424 -18.53 -16.30 4.99
N GLY A 425 -18.39 -16.05 6.30
CA GLY A 425 -17.11 -15.81 6.96
C GLY A 425 -16.54 -14.41 6.74
N ARG A 426 -17.35 -13.47 6.24
CA ARG A 426 -16.95 -12.07 5.99
C ARG A 426 -17.28 -11.22 7.22
N VAL A 427 -16.47 -10.19 7.49
CA VAL A 427 -16.68 -9.31 8.66
C VAL A 427 -17.91 -8.42 8.42
N ALA A 428 -19.06 -8.81 8.97
CA ALA A 428 -20.29 -8.04 8.90
C ALA A 428 -20.30 -6.88 9.91
N LYS A 429 -19.68 -7.04 11.09
CA LYS A 429 -19.57 -6.00 12.11
C LYS A 429 -18.18 -5.97 12.72
N ALA A 430 -17.58 -4.79 12.83
CA ALA A 430 -16.31 -4.58 13.51
C ALA A 430 -16.48 -3.64 14.70
N PHE A 431 -16.06 -4.09 15.90
CA PHE A 431 -16.22 -3.35 17.14
C PHE A 431 -14.92 -2.67 17.56
N TYR A 432 -15.07 -1.57 18.30
CA TYR A 432 -13.95 -0.91 18.95
C TYR A 432 -13.35 -1.75 20.08
N PRO A 433 -12.08 -1.48 20.46
CA PRO A 433 -11.47 -2.17 21.58
C PRO A 433 -12.19 -1.90 22.91
N THR A 434 -12.08 -2.83 23.84
CA THR A 434 -12.45 -2.68 25.25
C THR A 434 -11.20 -2.76 26.13
N THR A 435 -11.39 -2.69 27.45
CA THR A 435 -10.30 -2.82 28.43
C THR A 435 -10.69 -3.79 29.53
N GLU A 436 -9.71 -4.50 30.07
CA GLU A 436 -9.85 -5.36 31.25
C GLU A 436 -8.59 -5.30 32.11
N GLY A 437 -8.63 -5.85 33.33
CA GLY A 437 -7.45 -5.91 34.19
C GLY A 437 -6.36 -6.83 33.64
N THR A 438 -5.10 -6.50 33.90
CA THR A 438 -3.91 -7.27 33.44
C THR A 438 -3.91 -8.75 33.86
N GLY A 439 -4.61 -9.11 34.95
CA GLY A 439 -4.78 -10.49 35.40
C GLY A 439 -5.59 -11.41 34.47
N SER A 440 -6.29 -10.86 33.46
CA SER A 440 -7.17 -11.61 32.55
C SER A 440 -6.54 -11.91 31.18
N LYS A 441 -5.23 -11.67 31.00
CA LYS A 441 -4.56 -11.79 29.70
C LYS A 441 -4.76 -13.13 28.98
N SER A 442 -4.85 -14.25 29.73
CA SER A 442 -5.02 -15.61 29.18
C SER A 442 -6.48 -16.06 28.98
N THR A 443 -7.47 -15.24 29.36
CA THR A 443 -8.88 -15.62 29.35
C THR A 443 -9.61 -14.93 28.22
N PHE A 444 -10.16 -15.64 27.24
CA PHE A 444 -10.89 -15.02 26.13
C PHE A 444 -12.04 -14.11 26.61
N ASN A 445 -12.08 -12.87 26.11
CA ASN A 445 -13.10 -11.89 26.47
C ASN A 445 -14.26 -11.93 25.46
N LYS A 446 -15.47 -12.20 25.93
CA LYS A 446 -16.67 -12.33 25.08
C LYS A 446 -17.42 -11.02 24.85
N PHE A 447 -17.07 -9.96 25.58
CA PHE A 447 -17.79 -8.69 25.52
C PHE A 447 -17.43 -7.88 24.28
N PHE A 448 -18.43 -7.23 23.71
CA PHE A 448 -18.29 -6.23 22.67
C PHE A 448 -18.27 -4.83 23.28
N ASP A 449 -17.67 -3.87 22.58
CA ASP A 449 -17.79 -2.47 22.95
C ASP A 449 -19.24 -1.97 22.80
N ASN A 450 -19.63 -1.01 23.63
CA ASN A 450 -21.00 -0.48 23.63
C ASN A 450 -21.26 0.56 22.54
N VAL A 451 -20.22 1.08 21.88
CA VAL A 451 -20.37 1.93 20.70
C VAL A 451 -20.83 1.08 19.52
N SER A 452 -21.78 1.58 18.73
CA SER A 452 -22.25 0.91 17.52
C SER A 452 -21.05 0.47 16.65
N PRO A 453 -21.03 -0.77 16.14
CA PRO A 453 -19.93 -1.23 15.32
C PRO A 453 -19.92 -0.54 13.95
N THR A 454 -18.80 -0.67 13.24
CA THR A 454 -18.82 -0.47 11.79
C THR A 454 -19.52 -1.67 11.15
N VAL A 455 -20.53 -1.45 10.33
CA VAL A 455 -21.30 -2.49 9.65
C VAL A 455 -20.95 -2.50 8.17
N THR A 456 -20.61 -3.67 7.62
CA THR A 456 -20.32 -3.84 6.19
C THR A 456 -21.32 -4.81 5.56
N VAL A 457 -21.89 -4.43 4.42
CA VAL A 457 -22.76 -5.28 3.61
C VAL A 457 -22.04 -5.60 2.31
N TYR A 458 -22.17 -6.84 1.84
CA TYR A 458 -21.46 -7.37 0.69
C TYR A 458 -22.41 -7.84 -0.41
N ASP A 459 -21.95 -7.81 -1.66
CA ASP A 459 -22.60 -8.46 -2.79
C ASP A 459 -22.21 -9.95 -2.94
N VAL A 460 -22.73 -10.60 -3.97
CA VAL A 460 -22.48 -12.01 -4.28
C VAL A 460 -21.03 -12.31 -4.67
N LEU A 461 -20.23 -11.28 -5.00
CA LEU A 461 -18.80 -11.38 -5.29
C LEU A 461 -17.94 -11.00 -4.09
N ASP A 462 -18.53 -10.90 -2.90
CA ASP A 462 -17.87 -10.55 -1.63
C ASP A 462 -17.28 -9.12 -1.61
N ARG A 463 -17.82 -8.21 -2.42
CA ARG A 463 -17.40 -6.80 -2.45
C ARG A 463 -18.33 -5.96 -1.58
N ALA A 464 -17.77 -5.02 -0.83
CA ALA A 464 -18.57 -4.13 0.00
C ALA A 464 -19.48 -3.24 -0.87
N THR A 465 -20.78 -3.26 -0.60
CA THR A 465 -21.81 -2.41 -1.21
C THR A 465 -22.29 -1.30 -0.27
N SER A 466 -22.09 -1.49 1.04
CA SER A 466 -22.38 -0.47 2.04
C SER A 466 -21.43 -0.61 3.23
N VAL A 467 -20.91 0.52 3.71
CA VAL A 467 -20.18 0.63 4.98
C VAL A 467 -20.85 1.70 5.81
N THR A 468 -21.43 1.31 6.94
CA THR A 468 -22.06 2.20 7.91
C THR A 468 -21.18 2.31 9.15
N LEU A 469 -20.77 3.53 9.48
CA LEU A 469 -19.88 3.84 10.60
C LEU A 469 -20.67 3.98 11.91
N PRO A 470 -20.01 4.03 13.08
CA PRO A 470 -20.70 4.08 14.38
C PRO A 470 -21.66 5.25 14.62
N ASP A 471 -21.51 6.35 13.86
CA ASP A 471 -22.40 7.52 13.87
C ASP A 471 -23.58 7.40 12.86
N ASN A 472 -23.71 6.24 12.20
CA ASN A 472 -24.61 5.95 11.08
C ASN A 472 -24.26 6.63 9.75
N SER A 473 -23.12 7.34 9.65
CA SER A 473 -22.61 7.82 8.37
C SER A 473 -22.36 6.63 7.44
N THR A 474 -22.97 6.65 6.26
CA THR A 474 -22.97 5.49 5.36
C THR A 474 -22.34 5.85 4.02
N THR A 475 -21.43 5.01 3.55
CA THR A 475 -20.88 5.05 2.19
C THR A 475 -21.43 3.85 1.44
N THR A 476 -22.00 4.07 0.26
CA THR A 476 -22.48 2.99 -0.62
C THR A 476 -21.58 2.84 -1.83
N THR A 477 -21.46 1.62 -2.34
CA THR A 477 -20.71 1.29 -3.54
C THR A 477 -21.56 0.44 -4.47
N GLU A 478 -21.68 0.89 -5.71
CA GLU A 478 -22.39 0.19 -6.79
C GLU A 478 -21.38 -0.32 -7.82
N TYR A 479 -21.56 -1.58 -8.24
CA TYR A 479 -20.74 -2.23 -9.25
C TYR A 479 -21.59 -2.52 -10.47
N THR A 480 -21.16 -2.02 -11.63
CA THR A 480 -21.86 -2.20 -12.91
C THR A 480 -20.85 -2.42 -14.03
N VAL A 481 -21.34 -2.63 -15.25
CA VAL A 481 -20.52 -2.72 -16.46
C VAL A 481 -20.89 -1.62 -17.45
N ASP A 482 -19.88 -1.09 -18.15
CA ASP A 482 -20.04 -0.19 -19.29
C ASP A 482 -19.76 -0.98 -20.57
N ASN A 483 -20.82 -1.39 -21.25
CA ASN A 483 -20.74 -2.17 -22.49
C ASN A 483 -20.07 -1.40 -23.64
N GLY A 484 -20.11 -0.05 -23.63
CA GLY A 484 -19.47 0.75 -24.67
C GLY A 484 -17.95 0.73 -24.57
N SER A 485 -17.41 0.65 -23.35
CA SER A 485 -15.97 0.63 -23.08
C SER A 485 -15.42 -0.73 -22.63
N HIS A 486 -16.26 -1.77 -22.59
CA HIS A 486 -15.93 -3.10 -22.05
C HIS A 486 -15.33 -3.04 -20.62
N ALA A 487 -15.83 -2.09 -19.82
CA ALA A 487 -15.23 -1.73 -18.55
C ALA A 487 -16.11 -2.12 -17.36
N LEU A 488 -15.46 -2.43 -16.23
CA LEU A 488 -16.09 -2.51 -14.91
C LEU A 488 -16.20 -1.09 -14.34
N VAL A 489 -17.36 -0.75 -13.79
CA VAL A 489 -17.65 0.58 -13.23
C VAL A 489 -17.97 0.44 -11.74
N THR A 490 -17.15 1.09 -10.91
CA THR A 490 -17.38 1.22 -9.48
C THR A 490 -17.84 2.64 -9.18
N THR A 491 -19.06 2.80 -8.66
CA THR A 491 -19.61 4.10 -8.25
C THR A 491 -19.72 4.16 -6.73
N VAL A 492 -18.96 5.06 -6.11
CA VAL A 492 -18.97 5.29 -4.66
C VAL A 492 -19.80 6.54 -4.37
N THR A 493 -20.73 6.43 -3.43
CA THR A 493 -21.49 7.56 -2.87
C THR A 493 -21.14 7.68 -1.41
N ASP A 494 -20.57 8.82 -1.01
CA ASP A 494 -20.19 9.09 0.37
C ASP A 494 -21.40 9.42 1.27
N ALA A 495 -21.14 9.67 2.55
CA ALA A 495 -22.18 10.05 3.52
C ALA A 495 -22.74 11.48 3.34
N LEU A 496 -22.16 12.30 2.47
CA LEU A 496 -22.68 13.60 2.05
C LEU A 496 -23.36 13.55 0.66
N HIS A 497 -23.53 12.36 0.09
CA HIS A 497 -24.07 12.11 -1.25
C HIS A 497 -23.20 12.60 -2.42
N ASN A 498 -21.91 12.84 -2.20
CA ASN A 498 -20.95 13.06 -3.27
C ASN A 498 -20.63 11.74 -3.98
N VAL A 499 -20.59 11.79 -5.31
CA VAL A 499 -20.49 10.59 -6.15
C VAL A 499 -19.22 10.62 -6.99
N GLN A 500 -18.48 9.51 -6.93
CA GLN A 500 -17.31 9.24 -7.77
C GLN A 500 -17.48 7.91 -8.50
N ALA A 501 -17.24 7.90 -9.81
CA ALA A 501 -17.24 6.68 -10.62
C ALA A 501 -15.84 6.40 -11.17
N THR A 502 -15.40 5.14 -11.07
CA THR A 502 -14.13 4.66 -11.62
C THR A 502 -14.41 3.56 -12.63
N HIS A 503 -13.90 3.71 -13.85
CA HIS A 503 -13.99 2.70 -14.91
C HIS A 503 -12.65 1.97 -15.01
N THR A 504 -12.67 0.64 -15.05
CA THR A 504 -11.48 -0.21 -15.17
C THR A 504 -11.60 -1.19 -16.34
N ASN A 505 -10.50 -1.46 -17.04
CA ASN A 505 -10.44 -2.48 -18.08
C ASN A 505 -10.39 -3.90 -17.49
N GLY A 506 -10.39 -4.93 -18.33
CA GLY A 506 -10.27 -6.33 -17.89
C GLY A 506 -8.95 -6.70 -17.21
N SER A 507 -7.92 -5.85 -17.32
CA SER A 507 -6.66 -5.97 -16.58
C SER A 507 -6.67 -5.22 -15.23
N GLY A 508 -7.79 -4.60 -14.84
CA GLY A 508 -7.93 -3.84 -13.61
C GLY A 508 -7.26 -2.46 -13.61
N LYS A 509 -6.82 -1.95 -14.77
CA LYS A 509 -6.29 -0.59 -14.91
C LYS A 509 -7.43 0.42 -15.05
N THR A 510 -7.32 1.55 -14.35
CA THR A 510 -8.27 2.66 -14.43
C THR A 510 -8.22 3.30 -15.81
N LEU A 511 -9.34 3.29 -16.55
CA LEU A 511 -9.52 3.94 -17.84
C LEU A 511 -9.97 5.40 -17.69
N LYS A 512 -10.86 5.67 -16.74
CA LYS A 512 -11.30 7.02 -16.40
C LYS A 512 -11.85 7.10 -14.97
N THR A 513 -11.66 8.25 -14.35
CA THR A 513 -12.31 8.63 -13.09
C THR A 513 -13.23 9.81 -13.36
N ILE A 514 -14.45 9.74 -12.84
CA ILE A 514 -15.47 10.79 -12.99
C ILE A 514 -15.93 11.20 -11.60
N GLN A 515 -15.64 12.43 -11.21
CA GLN A 515 -16.24 13.05 -10.04
C GLN A 515 -17.54 13.73 -10.48
N LYS A 516 -18.69 13.11 -10.19
CA LYS A 516 -20.02 13.59 -10.65
C LYS A 516 -20.53 14.78 -9.85
N SER A 517 -19.97 15.00 -8.67
CA SER A 517 -20.33 16.10 -7.78
C SER A 517 -19.36 17.29 -7.91
N GLY A 518 -18.77 17.53 -9.08
CA GLY A 518 -17.98 18.74 -9.30
C GLY A 518 -18.87 20.00 -9.28
N PRO A 519 -18.35 21.17 -8.85
CA PRO A 519 -19.15 22.39 -8.75
C PRO A 519 -19.67 22.87 -10.11
N ASP A 520 -18.92 22.64 -11.19
CA ASP A 520 -19.28 23.00 -12.57
C ASP A 520 -19.66 21.77 -13.42
N GLY A 521 -20.11 20.69 -12.77
CA GLY A 521 -20.47 19.41 -13.42
C GLY A 521 -19.39 18.33 -13.28
N ASP A 522 -19.48 17.30 -14.13
CA ASP A 522 -18.59 16.14 -14.07
C ASP A 522 -17.12 16.51 -14.34
N ILE A 523 -16.23 16.12 -13.42
CA ILE A 523 -14.77 16.24 -13.59
C ILE A 523 -14.23 14.88 -14.05
N THR A 524 -13.77 14.80 -15.29
CA THR A 524 -13.28 13.55 -15.87
C THR A 524 -11.77 13.59 -16.06
N THR A 525 -11.07 12.56 -15.60
CA THR A 525 -9.68 12.29 -15.98
C THR A 525 -9.62 10.92 -16.65
N SER A 526 -9.02 10.85 -17.84
CA SER A 526 -8.92 9.63 -18.64
C SER A 526 -7.47 9.17 -18.76
N PHE A 527 -7.26 7.86 -18.80
CA PHE A 527 -5.97 7.19 -18.83
C PHE A 527 -5.94 6.20 -19.99
N GLU A 528 -4.89 6.25 -20.80
CA GLU A 528 -4.67 5.30 -21.90
C GLU A 528 -3.37 4.54 -21.65
N TYR A 529 -3.43 3.23 -21.90
CA TYR A 529 -2.30 2.31 -21.73
C TYR A 529 -1.91 1.69 -23.07
N ASP A 530 -0.64 1.34 -23.21
CA ASP A 530 -0.17 0.52 -24.33
C ASP A 530 -0.58 -0.95 -24.16
N GLY A 531 -0.26 -1.80 -25.14
CA GLY A 531 -0.71 -3.18 -25.15
C GLY A 531 -0.27 -4.02 -23.94
N ILE A 532 0.84 -3.67 -23.29
CA ILE A 532 1.32 -4.32 -22.06
C ILE A 532 1.01 -3.51 -20.80
N GLN A 533 -0.02 -2.65 -20.86
CA GLN A 533 -0.60 -1.95 -19.72
C GLN A 533 0.30 -0.87 -19.07
N ARG A 534 1.20 -0.25 -19.84
CA ARG A 534 1.99 0.91 -19.38
C ARG A 534 1.26 2.21 -19.71
N LEU A 535 1.21 3.14 -18.77
CA LEU A 535 0.46 4.40 -18.91
C LEU A 535 1.13 5.32 -19.93
N VAL A 536 0.54 5.46 -21.12
CA VAL A 536 1.11 6.27 -22.21
C VAL A 536 0.48 7.65 -22.33
N ARG A 537 -0.74 7.84 -21.82
CA ARG A 537 -1.46 9.11 -21.90
C ARG A 537 -2.40 9.35 -20.73
N VAL A 538 -2.40 10.56 -20.22
CA VAL A 538 -3.39 11.08 -19.26
C VAL A 538 -4.02 12.32 -19.87
N THR A 539 -5.35 12.39 -19.85
CA THR A 539 -6.11 13.58 -20.28
C THR A 539 -6.92 14.09 -19.09
N ASP A 540 -6.65 15.33 -18.67
CA ASP A 540 -7.39 15.97 -17.58
C ASP A 540 -8.77 16.50 -18.01
N THR A 541 -9.51 17.08 -17.07
CA THR A 541 -10.89 17.57 -17.31
C THR A 541 -10.96 18.76 -18.28
N GLU A 542 -9.86 19.46 -18.52
CA GLU A 542 -9.75 20.55 -19.49
C GLU A 542 -9.23 20.07 -20.86
N GLY A 543 -8.97 18.77 -21.00
CA GLY A 543 -8.43 18.17 -22.22
C GLY A 543 -6.92 18.36 -22.36
N ASN A 544 -6.20 18.77 -21.31
CA ASN A 544 -4.75 18.82 -21.37
C ASN A 544 -4.18 17.40 -21.30
N VAL A 545 -3.20 17.13 -22.16
CA VAL A 545 -2.67 15.79 -22.37
C VAL A 545 -1.24 15.70 -21.83
N THR A 546 -1.00 14.74 -20.94
CA THR A 546 0.35 14.32 -20.53
C THR A 546 0.67 12.99 -21.20
N THR A 547 1.79 12.88 -21.89
CA THR A 547 2.22 11.62 -22.54
C THR A 547 3.48 11.06 -21.87
N SER A 548 3.63 9.72 -21.92
CA SER A 548 4.84 9.03 -21.47
C SER A 548 5.32 8.04 -22.53
N THR A 549 6.63 7.93 -22.70
CA THR A 549 7.26 6.92 -23.58
C THR A 549 8.12 5.97 -22.77
N TYR A 550 8.24 4.73 -23.22
CA TYR A 550 8.97 3.67 -22.55
C TYR A 550 9.92 2.97 -23.51
N ASP A 551 11.02 2.41 -22.98
CA ASP A 551 11.87 1.49 -23.72
C ASP A 551 11.44 0.02 -23.54
N MET A 552 12.15 -0.92 -24.19
CA MET A 552 11.92 -2.38 -24.05
C MET A 552 12.30 -2.95 -22.68
N GLY A 553 12.89 -2.12 -21.81
CA GLY A 553 13.17 -2.39 -20.41
C GLY A 553 12.06 -1.98 -19.44
N ASP A 554 10.91 -1.50 -19.96
CA ASP A 554 9.82 -0.86 -19.22
C ASP A 554 10.20 0.41 -18.46
N ARG A 555 11.28 1.06 -18.88
CA ARG A 555 11.77 2.29 -18.25
C ARG A 555 11.23 3.48 -19.02
N ARG A 556 10.73 4.46 -18.28
CA ARG A 556 10.15 5.67 -18.87
C ARG A 556 11.24 6.60 -19.39
N THR A 557 11.33 6.74 -20.71
CA THR A 557 12.35 7.57 -21.38
C THR A 557 11.92 9.01 -21.56
N GLU A 558 10.62 9.30 -21.56
CA GLU A 558 10.09 10.65 -21.72
C GLU A 558 8.77 10.84 -20.94
N VAL A 559 8.56 12.05 -20.44
CA VAL A 559 7.27 12.59 -20.02
C VAL A 559 7.08 13.95 -20.67
N ASN A 560 5.99 14.16 -21.39
CA ASN A 560 5.60 15.47 -21.91
C ASN A 560 4.38 15.98 -21.14
N HIS A 561 4.58 16.98 -20.28
CA HIS A 561 3.50 17.57 -19.49
C HIS A 561 3.16 18.98 -20.02
N PRO A 562 1.88 19.36 -20.12
CA PRO A 562 1.44 20.65 -20.67
C PRO A 562 2.02 21.88 -19.94
N ALA A 563 2.42 21.72 -18.68
CA ALA A 563 3.02 22.77 -17.86
C ALA A 563 4.56 22.83 -17.94
N SER A 564 5.25 21.68 -17.84
CA SER A 564 6.72 21.63 -17.73
C SER A 564 7.42 21.23 -19.02
N GLY A 565 6.66 20.94 -20.08
CA GLY A 565 7.17 20.43 -21.35
C GLY A 565 7.74 19.03 -21.24
N ILE A 566 8.66 18.71 -22.14
CA ILE A 566 9.31 17.40 -22.22
C ILE A 566 10.40 17.28 -21.15
N THR A 567 10.33 16.21 -20.37
CA THR A 567 11.42 15.73 -19.52
C THR A 567 11.84 14.34 -20.01
N SER A 568 13.10 14.18 -20.39
CA SER A 568 13.66 12.91 -20.88
C SER A 568 14.67 12.30 -19.91
N PHE A 569 14.79 10.97 -19.97
CA PHE A 569 15.68 10.15 -19.15
C PHE A 569 16.45 9.18 -20.03
N THR A 570 17.73 8.97 -19.70
CA THR A 570 18.53 7.88 -20.27
C THR A 570 18.93 6.90 -19.18
N TYR A 571 19.17 5.65 -19.58
CA TYR A 571 19.47 4.56 -18.65
C TYR A 571 20.65 3.72 -19.15
N ASP A 572 21.41 3.14 -18.23
CA ASP A 572 22.34 2.04 -18.58
C ASP A 572 21.63 0.68 -18.63
N ALA A 573 22.33 -0.39 -19.02
CA ALA A 573 21.72 -1.72 -19.11
C ALA A 573 21.34 -2.35 -17.75
N LEU A 574 21.86 -1.82 -16.64
CA LEU A 574 21.49 -2.22 -15.27
C LEU A 574 20.24 -1.49 -14.77
N GLY A 575 19.80 -0.45 -15.48
CA GLY A 575 18.61 0.33 -15.14
C GLY A 575 18.89 1.60 -14.33
N ASN A 576 20.16 2.00 -14.17
CA ASN A 576 20.50 3.27 -13.54
C ASN A 576 20.14 4.43 -14.46
N VAL A 577 19.53 5.49 -13.93
CA VAL A 577 19.28 6.74 -14.68
C VAL A 577 20.62 7.42 -14.91
N LEU A 578 21.05 7.65 -16.14
CA LEU A 578 22.32 8.34 -16.43
C LEU A 578 22.14 9.84 -16.57
N THR A 579 21.08 10.26 -17.24
CA THR A 579 20.78 11.67 -17.45
C THR A 579 19.31 11.97 -17.24
N LYS A 580 19.02 13.19 -16.80
CA LYS A 580 17.71 13.82 -16.82
C LYS A 580 17.83 15.15 -17.56
N GLN A 581 16.98 15.36 -18.54
CA GLN A 581 16.90 16.63 -19.27
C GLN A 581 15.50 17.20 -19.13
N THR A 582 15.39 18.41 -18.58
CA THR A 582 14.13 19.17 -18.54
C THR A 582 13.97 19.98 -19.82
N ALA A 583 12.77 20.50 -20.08
CA ALA A 583 12.51 21.33 -21.25
C ALA A 583 13.42 22.57 -21.34
N ASN A 584 13.86 23.14 -20.20
CA ASN A 584 14.79 24.27 -20.19
C ASN A 584 16.22 23.83 -20.51
N LEU A 585 16.70 22.78 -19.84
CA LEU A 585 18.04 22.23 -20.11
C LEU A 585 18.19 21.75 -21.57
N ALA A 586 17.09 21.26 -22.17
CA ALA A 586 17.05 20.87 -23.58
C ALA A 586 17.34 22.05 -24.53
N LYS A 587 16.88 23.26 -24.23
CA LYS A 587 17.14 24.47 -25.06
C LYS A 587 18.64 24.79 -25.14
N GLU A 588 19.39 24.40 -24.12
CA GLU A 588 20.84 24.64 -24.00
C GLU A 588 21.67 23.38 -24.30
N GLY A 589 21.04 22.24 -24.61
CA GLY A 589 21.74 20.97 -24.79
C GLY A 589 22.43 20.43 -23.52
N LYS A 590 21.94 20.84 -22.34
CA LYS A 590 22.49 20.47 -21.03
C LYS A 590 21.70 19.33 -20.39
N PHE A 591 22.30 18.69 -19.38
CA PHE A 591 21.73 17.55 -18.67
C PHE A 591 22.11 17.60 -17.19
N ILE A 592 21.19 17.19 -16.31
CA ILE A 592 21.57 16.70 -14.99
C ILE A 592 22.08 15.27 -15.19
N THR A 593 23.29 14.98 -14.68
CA THR A 593 23.91 13.67 -14.82
C THR A 593 24.01 12.97 -13.47
N TYR A 594 23.92 11.65 -13.48
CA TYR A 594 23.98 10.81 -12.29
C TYR A 594 25.13 9.80 -12.40
N ASP A 595 25.98 9.77 -11.39
CA ASP A 595 27.15 8.89 -11.34
C ASP A 595 26.89 7.67 -10.47
N TYR A 596 27.26 6.49 -10.94
CA TYR A 596 27.08 5.23 -10.20
C TYR A 596 28.37 4.45 -10.02
N ASP A 597 28.43 3.67 -8.93
CA ASP A 597 29.30 2.52 -8.74
C ASP A 597 28.43 1.26 -8.67
N TYR A 598 28.51 0.38 -9.67
CA TYR A 598 27.48 -0.64 -9.96
C TYR A 598 26.07 -0.02 -10.04
N GLN A 599 25.16 -0.33 -9.10
CA GLN A 599 23.82 0.27 -8.99
C GLN A 599 23.70 1.37 -7.90
N ARG A 600 24.81 1.74 -7.26
CA ARG A 600 24.80 2.70 -6.15
C ARG A 600 25.06 4.12 -6.66
N LEU A 601 24.12 5.04 -6.42
CA LEU A 601 24.29 6.44 -6.77
C LEU A 601 25.43 7.06 -5.96
N THR A 602 26.39 7.70 -6.61
CA THR A 602 27.58 8.31 -6.01
C THR A 602 27.65 9.81 -6.23
N GLY A 603 26.97 10.33 -7.24
CA GLY A 603 26.97 11.76 -7.56
C GLY A 603 25.75 12.21 -8.34
N ILE A 604 25.33 13.44 -8.11
CA ILE A 604 24.37 14.18 -8.94
C ILE A 604 25.04 15.48 -9.35
N ASN A 605 25.18 15.70 -10.66
CA ASN A 605 25.82 16.90 -11.19
C ASN A 605 24.79 17.79 -11.88
N TYR A 606 24.69 19.04 -11.43
CA TYR A 606 23.87 20.09 -12.00
C TYR A 606 24.75 20.96 -12.91
N PRO A 607 24.40 21.12 -14.19
CA PRO A 607 25.28 21.78 -15.17
C PRO A 607 25.39 23.29 -14.93
N ASP A 608 24.31 23.92 -14.47
CA ASP A 608 24.23 25.38 -14.26
C ASP A 608 24.65 25.81 -12.86
N HIS A 609 24.56 24.89 -11.90
CA HIS A 609 24.83 25.12 -10.48
C HIS A 609 25.72 24.02 -9.90
N PRO A 610 26.98 23.90 -10.35
CA PRO A 610 27.89 22.87 -9.87
C PRO A 610 28.17 22.95 -8.36
N GLU A 611 27.98 24.12 -7.75
CA GLU A 611 27.98 24.32 -6.30
C GLU A 611 26.91 23.50 -5.57
N ASN A 612 25.82 23.13 -6.24
CA ASN A 612 24.74 22.32 -5.71
C ASN A 612 24.93 20.82 -5.98
N ASN A 613 26.06 20.40 -6.57
CA ASN A 613 26.34 18.99 -6.82
C ASN A 613 26.30 18.19 -5.52
N VAL A 614 25.73 17.01 -5.59
CA VAL A 614 25.60 16.11 -4.43
C VAL A 614 26.57 14.95 -4.61
N LYS A 615 27.30 14.59 -3.57
CA LYS A 615 28.15 13.39 -3.55
C LYS A 615 27.77 12.47 -2.40
N TYR A 616 27.77 11.17 -2.68
CA TYR A 616 27.45 10.13 -1.72
C TYR A 616 28.64 9.20 -1.53
N TYR A 617 29.04 9.02 -0.28
CA TYR A 617 30.11 8.12 0.11
C TYR A 617 29.53 7.03 1.00
N TYR A 618 29.77 5.79 0.63
CA TYR A 618 29.28 4.63 1.37
C TYR A 618 30.45 3.88 2.00
N GLY A 619 30.19 3.22 3.14
CA GLY A 619 31.23 2.43 3.79
C GLY A 619 31.58 1.18 2.98
N GLY A 620 32.87 1.02 2.67
CA GLY A 620 33.41 -0.20 2.08
C GLY A 620 33.55 -1.35 3.10
N ARG A 621 34.11 -2.49 2.69
CA ARG A 621 34.22 -3.72 3.50
C ARG A 621 34.93 -3.60 4.85
N ASN A 622 35.70 -2.53 5.05
CA ASN A 622 36.47 -2.26 6.27
C ASN A 622 35.92 -1.06 7.05
N ALA A 623 34.73 -0.57 6.69
CA ALA A 623 34.15 0.58 7.37
C ALA A 623 33.75 0.22 8.81
N SER A 624 34.10 1.09 9.77
CA SER A 624 33.71 0.96 11.17
C SER A 624 32.32 1.53 11.43
N GLN A 625 31.83 1.46 12.68
CA GLN A 625 30.61 2.15 13.14
C GLN A 625 29.35 1.73 12.37
N ASN A 626 29.28 0.44 12.05
CA ASN A 626 28.17 -0.17 11.33
C ASN A 626 27.88 0.49 9.97
N ARG A 627 28.93 0.94 9.25
CA ARG A 627 28.83 1.66 7.97
C ARG A 627 29.05 0.79 6.73
N ILE A 628 29.42 -0.48 6.85
CA ILE A 628 29.62 -1.37 5.69
C ILE A 628 28.30 -1.43 4.91
N GLY A 629 28.35 -1.05 3.64
CA GLY A 629 27.16 -1.01 2.78
C GLY A 629 26.16 0.10 3.14
N ARG A 630 26.42 0.99 4.10
CA ARG A 630 25.55 2.13 4.45
C ARG A 630 26.14 3.46 4.01
N LEU A 631 25.30 4.50 3.89
CA LEU A 631 25.74 5.86 3.57
C LEU A 631 26.56 6.40 4.75
N MET A 632 27.81 6.78 4.51
CA MET A 632 28.72 7.29 5.52
C MET A 632 28.77 8.82 5.51
N LEU A 633 28.77 9.43 4.32
CA LEU A 633 28.88 10.87 4.14
C LEU A 633 28.06 11.31 2.92
N ARG A 634 27.34 12.42 3.07
CA ARG A 634 26.74 13.16 1.97
C ARG A 634 27.31 14.57 1.93
N GLU A 635 27.77 15.00 0.77
CA GLU A 635 28.14 16.39 0.51
C GLU A 635 27.13 17.01 -0.44
N ASP A 636 26.75 18.26 -0.20
CA ASP A 636 25.83 19.04 -1.01
C ASP A 636 26.18 20.55 -0.90
N GLY A 637 25.45 21.42 -1.62
CA GLY A 637 25.74 22.85 -1.66
C GLY A 637 25.66 23.60 -0.32
N THR A 638 25.13 22.96 0.73
CA THR A 638 25.06 23.54 2.09
C THR A 638 26.15 23.02 3.03
N GLY A 639 26.95 22.04 2.59
CA GLY A 639 28.05 21.43 3.36
C GLY A 639 27.99 19.91 3.35
N ALA A 640 28.23 19.28 4.51
CA ALA A 640 28.38 17.82 4.60
C ALA A 640 27.65 17.21 5.81
N ILE A 641 27.12 16.00 5.66
CA ILE A 641 26.52 15.20 6.75
C ILE A 641 27.21 13.86 6.85
N GLU A 642 27.84 13.58 7.98
CA GLU A 642 28.41 12.26 8.30
C GLU A 642 27.42 11.45 9.16
N TYR A 643 27.20 10.18 8.83
CA TYR A 643 26.25 9.28 9.50
C TYR A 643 26.94 8.17 10.27
N PHE A 644 26.46 7.85 11.47
CA PHE A 644 26.96 6.78 12.31
C PHE A 644 25.79 5.91 12.75
N TYR A 645 25.99 4.60 12.80
CA TYR A 645 24.91 3.65 13.03
C TYR A 645 25.17 2.80 14.28
N GLY A 646 24.11 2.54 15.05
CA GLY A 646 24.11 1.60 16.16
C GLY A 646 23.94 0.16 15.68
N LYS A 647 23.81 -0.81 16.60
CA LYS A 647 23.91 -2.23 16.25
C LYS A 647 22.71 -2.77 15.46
N MET A 648 21.56 -2.11 15.55
CA MET A 648 20.34 -2.46 14.81
C MET A 648 20.26 -1.72 13.46
N GLY A 649 21.27 -0.92 13.11
CA GLY A 649 21.32 -0.14 11.87
C GLY A 649 20.64 1.22 11.95
N GLU A 650 20.17 1.61 13.12
CA GLU A 650 19.61 2.92 13.47
C GLU A 650 20.68 4.01 13.51
N VAL A 651 20.34 5.26 13.17
CA VAL A 651 21.29 6.38 13.21
C VAL A 651 21.51 6.84 14.64
N THR A 652 22.69 6.57 15.21
CA THR A 652 23.03 6.96 16.59
C THR A 652 23.79 8.26 16.69
N LYS A 653 24.32 8.77 15.56
CA LYS A 653 24.98 10.06 15.50
C LYS A 653 25.00 10.63 14.10
N THR A 654 24.85 11.94 14.00
CA THR A 654 25.17 12.72 12.80
C THR A 654 26.17 13.81 13.13
N ARG A 655 27.03 14.11 12.17
CA ARG A 655 27.87 15.32 12.19
C ARG A 655 27.55 16.16 10.98
N ARG A 656 26.92 17.31 11.22
CA ARG A 656 26.55 18.26 10.17
C ARG A 656 27.56 19.39 10.12
N THR A 657 28.33 19.45 9.05
CA THR A 657 29.22 20.58 8.76
C THR A 657 28.50 21.51 7.80
N MET A 658 28.25 22.75 8.19
CA MET A 658 27.62 23.77 7.37
C MET A 658 28.68 24.68 6.75
N ILE A 659 28.59 24.93 5.45
CA ILE A 659 29.45 25.86 4.72
C ILE A 659 28.56 27.00 4.23
N VAL A 660 28.68 28.17 4.86
CA VAL A 660 27.95 29.38 4.47
C VAL A 660 28.96 30.37 3.88
N PRO A 661 28.71 30.94 2.68
CA PRO A 661 29.59 31.94 2.10
C PRO A 661 29.88 33.08 3.09
N ASN A 662 31.15 33.44 3.25
CA ASN A 662 31.61 34.51 4.14
C ASN A 662 31.37 34.27 5.65
N GLN A 663 31.08 33.04 6.09
CA GLN A 663 31.05 32.67 7.51
C GLN A 663 32.02 31.53 7.84
N ALA A 664 32.36 31.41 9.13
CA ALA A 664 33.17 30.31 9.62
C ALA A 664 32.43 28.98 9.47
N ILE A 665 33.16 27.93 9.10
CA ILE A 665 32.63 26.57 9.02
C ILE A 665 32.19 26.13 10.42
N ALA A 666 30.93 25.71 10.55
CA ALA A 666 30.37 25.25 11.81
C ALA A 666 30.03 23.75 11.72
N THR A 667 30.37 22.99 12.76
CA THR A 667 30.03 21.57 12.88
C THR A 667 29.09 21.35 14.05
N TYR A 668 27.95 20.73 13.78
CA TYR A 668 26.91 20.41 14.75
C TYR A 668 26.81 18.89 14.88
N VAL A 669 26.83 18.39 16.11
CA VAL A 669 26.75 16.96 16.40
C VAL A 669 25.43 16.67 17.10
N THR A 670 24.67 15.71 16.59
CA THR A 670 23.49 15.20 17.27
C THR A 670 23.65 13.72 17.48
N GLN A 671 23.27 13.22 18.66
CA GLN A 671 23.39 11.81 19.01
C GLN A 671 22.07 11.28 19.54
N TRP A 672 21.83 9.99 19.33
CA TRP A 672 20.62 9.29 19.76
C TRP A 672 20.97 7.94 20.36
N THR A 673 20.19 7.52 21.35
CA THR A 673 20.18 6.17 21.92
C THR A 673 18.78 5.60 21.80
N TYR A 674 18.68 4.37 21.32
CA TYR A 674 17.41 3.66 21.14
C TYR A 674 17.40 2.38 21.96
N ASP A 675 16.21 1.87 22.25
CA ASP A 675 16.05 0.46 22.66
C ASP A 675 15.93 -0.46 21.43
N SER A 676 15.81 -1.77 21.69
CA SER A 676 15.72 -2.80 20.65
C SER A 676 14.39 -2.80 19.88
N HIS A 677 13.41 -1.99 20.31
CA HIS A 677 12.14 -1.74 19.61
C HIS A 677 12.16 -0.41 18.84
N ASN A 678 13.35 0.20 18.68
CA ASN A 678 13.59 1.50 18.03
C ASN A 678 12.85 2.68 18.69
N ARG A 679 12.49 2.58 19.98
CA ARG A 679 12.01 3.74 20.74
C ARG A 679 13.20 4.60 21.14
N LEU A 680 13.06 5.92 21.00
CA LEU A 680 14.10 6.89 21.34
C LEU A 680 14.21 7.02 22.85
N LEU A 681 15.33 6.63 23.45
CA LEU A 681 15.56 6.75 24.90
C LEU A 681 16.25 8.07 25.26
N GLU A 682 17.17 8.53 24.41
CA GLU A 682 18.00 9.71 24.66
C GLU A 682 18.39 10.42 23.37
N MET A 683 18.43 11.75 23.40
CA MET A 683 18.95 12.60 22.34
C MET A 683 19.91 13.66 22.91
N ILE A 684 21.07 13.85 22.30
CA ILE A 684 22.02 14.90 22.68
C ILE A 684 22.12 15.90 21.53
N TYR A 685 21.78 17.16 21.80
CA TYR A 685 21.84 18.26 20.83
C TYR A 685 23.25 18.83 20.65
N PRO A 686 23.49 19.60 19.57
CA PRO A 686 24.81 20.19 19.30
C PRO A 686 25.34 21.13 20.38
N ASP A 687 24.46 21.67 21.22
CA ASP A 687 24.80 22.54 22.35
C ASP A 687 24.98 21.76 23.66
N GLU A 688 25.12 20.43 23.56
CA GLU A 688 25.29 19.45 24.65
C GLU A 688 24.05 19.24 25.53
N GLU A 689 22.90 19.83 25.20
CA GLU A 689 21.66 19.51 25.88
C GLU A 689 21.27 18.04 25.65
N LYS A 690 21.03 17.32 26.75
CA LYS A 690 20.60 15.92 26.76
C LYS A 690 19.12 15.84 27.08
N ILE A 691 18.35 15.21 26.20
CA ILE A 691 16.94 14.90 26.40
C ILE A 691 16.78 13.40 26.64
N THR A 692 16.06 13.02 27.68
CA THR A 692 15.70 11.63 27.98
C THR A 692 14.20 11.45 27.90
N TYR A 693 13.77 10.32 27.33
CA TYR A 693 12.39 9.95 27.11
C TYR A 693 12.04 8.74 27.97
N SER A 694 10.95 8.81 28.71
CA SER A 694 10.43 7.69 29.51
C SER A 694 9.11 7.22 28.94
N TYR A 695 8.95 5.91 28.83
CA TYR A 695 7.75 5.25 28.33
C TYR A 695 6.95 4.65 29.49
N ASN A 696 5.64 4.49 29.32
CA ASN A 696 4.79 3.80 30.27
C ASN A 696 4.79 2.27 30.01
N LEU A 697 4.09 1.52 30.86
CA LEU A 697 3.97 0.05 30.76
C LEU A 697 3.16 -0.44 29.54
N GLY A 698 2.52 0.46 28.79
CA GLY A 698 1.90 0.17 27.50
C GLY A 698 2.81 0.53 26.31
N GLY A 699 4.06 0.89 26.58
CA GLY A 699 5.06 1.24 25.56
C GLY A 699 4.96 2.66 24.99
N GLN A 700 4.11 3.53 25.53
CA GLN A 700 3.85 4.88 25.02
C GLN A 700 4.65 5.95 25.78
N LEU A 701 5.01 7.06 25.14
CA LEU A 701 5.81 8.13 25.75
C LEU A 701 5.07 8.77 26.93
N GLU A 702 5.65 8.79 28.12
CA GLU A 702 5.05 9.33 29.34
C GLU A 702 5.70 10.65 29.79
N LYS A 703 7.03 10.75 29.72
CA LYS A 703 7.80 11.90 30.24
C LYS A 703 8.92 12.30 29.30
N VAL A 704 9.25 13.60 29.30
CA VAL A 704 10.39 14.17 28.57
C VAL A 704 11.16 15.08 29.51
N HIS A 705 12.41 14.73 29.77
CA HIS A 705 13.29 15.42 30.69
C HIS A 705 14.52 15.94 29.96
N GLY A 706 14.89 17.20 30.22
CA GLY A 706 16.08 17.85 29.68
C GLY A 706 17.14 18.05 30.75
N TYR A 707 18.40 17.91 30.35
CA TYR A 707 19.55 18.19 31.19
C TYR A 707 20.62 18.92 30.39
N LYS A 708 21.09 20.05 30.91
CA LYS A 708 22.25 20.77 30.38
C LYS A 708 23.22 21.12 31.51
N SER A 709 23.05 22.28 32.14
CA SER A 709 23.75 22.64 33.38
C SER A 709 22.96 22.24 34.63
N TYR A 710 21.64 22.09 34.50
CA TYR A 710 20.71 21.61 35.52
C TYR A 710 19.61 20.79 34.83
N GLY A 711 18.89 19.97 35.59
CA GLY A 711 17.77 19.17 35.08
C GLY A 711 16.46 19.95 35.11
N TYR A 712 15.62 19.74 34.11
CA TYR A 712 14.28 20.31 34.02
C TYR A 712 13.38 19.40 33.19
N ASP A 713 12.11 19.30 33.56
CA ASP A 713 11.14 18.59 32.74
C ASP A 713 10.68 19.50 31.59
N TYR A 714 10.39 18.91 30.45
CA TYR A 714 9.57 19.53 29.41
C TYR A 714 8.12 19.09 29.57
N VAL A 715 7.96 17.78 29.76
CA VAL A 715 6.68 17.10 29.92
C VAL A 715 6.79 16.17 31.12
N SER A 716 5.94 16.40 32.11
CA SER A 716 5.93 15.64 33.36
C SER A 716 4.99 14.44 33.32
N LYS A 717 3.99 14.46 32.41
CA LYS A 717 3.08 13.35 32.17
C LYS A 717 2.36 13.50 30.82
N ILE A 718 2.20 12.39 30.11
CA ILE A 718 1.28 12.21 28.98
C ILE A 718 0.32 11.08 29.35
N GLY A 719 -0.97 11.27 29.10
CA GLY A 719 -1.99 10.25 29.31
C GLY A 719 -2.70 9.87 28.02
N TYR A 720 -3.21 8.64 27.97
CA TYR A 720 -3.79 8.03 26.78
C TYR A 720 -5.11 7.31 27.08
N ASP A 721 -5.92 7.03 26.06
CA ASP A 721 -7.06 6.13 26.19
C ASP A 721 -6.78 4.73 25.59
N LYS A 722 -7.80 3.87 25.57
CA LYS A 722 -7.74 2.51 25.03
C LYS A 722 -7.49 2.42 23.51
N PHE A 723 -7.60 3.54 22.80
CA PHE A 723 -7.21 3.66 21.38
C PHE A 723 -5.80 4.21 21.23
N GLU A 724 -5.10 4.44 22.36
CA GLU A 724 -3.78 5.05 22.43
C GLU A 724 -3.77 6.49 21.92
N GLN A 725 -4.94 7.14 21.91
CA GLN A 725 -5.06 8.56 21.63
C GLN A 725 -4.74 9.35 22.91
N ARG A 726 -3.99 10.44 22.78
CA ARG A 726 -3.59 11.28 23.92
C ARG A 726 -4.82 11.91 24.55
N THR A 727 -5.08 11.67 25.83
CA THR A 727 -6.17 12.29 26.61
C THR A 727 -5.69 13.41 27.53
N TYR A 728 -4.40 13.41 27.89
CA TYR A 728 -3.85 14.34 28.87
C TYR A 728 -2.38 14.68 28.60
N LEU A 729 -1.96 15.89 28.95
CA LEU A 729 -0.57 16.35 28.84
C LEU A 729 -0.28 17.40 29.92
N LYS A 730 0.75 17.17 30.74
CA LYS A 730 1.19 18.12 31.77
C LYS A 730 2.59 18.64 31.47
N TYR A 731 2.67 19.92 31.15
CA TYR A 731 3.93 20.63 30.92
C TYR A 731 4.63 20.99 32.25
N CYS A 732 5.92 21.32 32.16
CA CYS A 732 6.73 21.71 33.32
C CYS A 732 6.30 23.04 33.96
N ASN A 733 5.66 23.93 33.21
CA ASN A 733 5.06 25.16 33.72
C ASN A 733 3.72 24.91 34.45
N SER A 734 3.40 23.65 34.77
CA SER A 734 2.14 23.20 35.38
C SER A 734 0.90 23.40 34.52
N ALA A 735 1.02 23.78 33.25
CA ALA A 735 -0.10 23.81 32.33
C ALA A 735 -0.54 22.37 31.97
N GLU A 736 -1.84 22.13 32.01
CA GLU A 736 -2.46 20.84 31.74
C GLU A 736 -3.35 20.96 30.51
N THR A 737 -3.13 20.11 29.51
CA THR A 737 -3.98 20.00 28.33
C THR A 737 -4.80 18.72 28.42
N PHE A 738 -6.10 18.83 28.15
CA PHE A 738 -7.07 17.74 28.15
C PHE A 738 -7.64 17.60 26.74
N TYR A 739 -7.74 16.37 26.26
CA TYR A 739 -8.26 16.03 24.95
C TYR A 739 -9.47 15.11 25.14
N THR A 740 -10.61 15.50 24.58
CA THR A 740 -11.83 14.69 24.57
C THR A 740 -12.15 14.34 23.13
N TYR A 741 -12.47 13.07 22.88
CA TYR A 741 -12.79 12.56 21.56
C TYR A 741 -14.27 12.17 21.47
N ASP A 742 -14.87 12.40 20.30
CA ASP A 742 -16.19 11.88 19.93
C ASP A 742 -16.20 10.35 20.12
N PRO A 743 -17.10 9.79 20.94
CA PRO A 743 -17.12 8.35 21.21
C PRO A 743 -17.41 7.51 19.96
N GLN A 744 -18.15 8.03 18.97
CA GLN A 744 -18.55 7.28 17.77
C GLN A 744 -17.46 7.30 16.70
N ARG A 745 -16.86 8.46 16.42
CA ARG A 745 -15.90 8.60 15.31
C ARG A 745 -14.47 8.88 15.74
N ARG A 746 -14.23 9.03 17.05
CA ARG A 746 -12.90 9.21 17.66
C ARG A 746 -12.17 10.48 17.18
N ARG A 747 -12.92 11.45 16.67
CA ARG A 747 -12.44 12.79 16.27
C ARG A 747 -12.27 13.65 17.51
N LEU A 748 -11.28 14.55 17.51
CA LEU A 748 -11.09 15.49 18.62
C LEU A 748 -12.34 16.36 18.77
N GLN A 749 -13.08 16.19 19.86
CA GLN A 749 -14.29 16.94 20.14
C GLN A 749 -13.98 18.20 20.95
N ASN A 750 -13.04 18.12 21.88
CA ASN A 750 -12.66 19.25 22.72
C ASN A 750 -11.16 19.23 23.07
N LEU A 751 -10.55 20.41 23.12
CA LEU A 751 -9.19 20.62 23.63
C LEU A 751 -9.20 21.74 24.66
N THR A 752 -8.96 21.40 25.92
CA THR A 752 -8.92 22.36 27.03
C THR A 752 -7.50 22.50 27.57
N VAL A 753 -7.04 23.74 27.79
CA VAL A 753 -5.78 24.03 28.48
C VAL A 753 -6.05 24.78 29.77
N ASN A 754 -5.59 24.23 30.89
CA ASN A 754 -5.68 24.84 32.22
C ASN A 754 -4.30 25.27 32.70
N SER A 755 -4.20 26.45 33.33
CA SER A 755 -2.99 26.96 33.95
C SER A 755 -3.33 27.87 35.12
N GLY A 756 -2.64 27.72 36.26
CA GLY A 756 -2.87 28.53 37.46
C GLY A 756 -4.30 28.49 38.00
N GLY A 757 -4.99 27.34 37.86
CA GLY A 757 -6.39 27.16 38.28
C GLY A 757 -7.44 27.70 37.29
N ASN A 758 -7.02 28.37 36.22
CA ASN A 758 -7.90 28.94 35.19
C ASN A 758 -7.86 28.12 33.90
N THR A 759 -8.93 28.16 33.13
CA THR A 759 -8.97 27.64 31.76
C THR A 759 -8.58 28.75 30.80
N ILE A 760 -7.49 28.56 30.06
CA ILE A 760 -6.93 29.55 29.12
C ILE A 760 -7.26 29.24 27.65
N MET A 761 -7.69 28.01 27.36
CA MET A 761 -8.18 27.57 26.05
C MET A 761 -9.22 26.47 26.28
N ASP A 762 -10.30 26.49 25.50
CA ASP A 762 -11.36 25.48 25.53
C ASP A 762 -11.99 25.35 24.14
N ASN A 763 -11.26 24.73 23.22
CA ASN A 763 -11.66 24.64 21.82
C ASN A 763 -12.57 23.43 21.58
N ALA A 764 -13.85 23.69 21.31
CA ALA A 764 -14.82 22.70 20.88
C ALA A 764 -14.85 22.62 19.34
N TYR A 765 -14.81 21.41 18.80
CA TYR A 765 -14.79 21.13 17.36
C TYR A 765 -16.07 20.43 16.93
N THR A 766 -16.59 20.79 15.75
CA THR A 766 -17.66 20.04 15.08
C THR A 766 -17.24 19.64 13.67
N TYR A 767 -17.89 18.60 13.14
CA TYR A 767 -17.51 17.98 11.88
C TYR A 767 -18.75 17.57 11.09
N ASP A 768 -18.62 17.45 9.77
CA ASP A 768 -19.61 16.77 8.93
C ASP A 768 -19.42 15.24 8.93
N ALA A 769 -20.23 14.51 8.15
CA ALA A 769 -20.21 13.04 8.10
C ALA A 769 -18.89 12.46 7.53
N VAL A 770 -18.20 13.20 6.67
CA VAL A 770 -16.91 12.80 6.06
C VAL A 770 -15.69 13.40 6.77
N SER A 771 -15.92 14.08 7.90
CA SER A 771 -14.91 14.61 8.82
C SER A 771 -14.23 15.93 8.43
N ASN A 772 -14.85 16.75 7.57
CA ASN A 772 -14.42 18.14 7.44
C ASN A 772 -14.78 18.90 8.72
N VAL A 773 -13.89 19.78 9.19
CA VAL A 773 -14.13 20.61 10.38
C VAL A 773 -15.14 21.70 10.04
N LEU A 774 -16.31 21.69 10.68
CA LEU A 774 -17.37 22.68 10.46
C LEU A 774 -17.27 23.88 11.39
N SER A 775 -16.76 23.70 12.61
CA SER A 775 -16.54 24.82 13.52
C SER A 775 -15.44 24.57 14.55
N VAL A 776 -14.86 25.66 15.04
CA VAL A 776 -13.98 25.69 16.22
C VAL A 776 -14.40 26.84 17.11
N VAL A 777 -14.84 26.55 18.35
CA VAL A 777 -15.29 27.56 19.31
C VAL A 777 -14.44 27.48 20.56
N ASN A 778 -13.75 28.57 20.92
CA ASN A 778 -13.05 28.69 22.20
C ASN A 778 -14.00 29.23 23.28
N GLY A 779 -14.43 28.34 24.17
CA GLY A 779 -15.31 28.63 25.29
C GLY A 779 -14.61 29.23 26.52
N ALA A 780 -13.27 29.38 26.50
CA ALA A 780 -12.53 29.92 27.62
C ALA A 780 -13.02 31.32 27.99
N SER A 781 -13.11 31.59 29.31
CA SER A 781 -13.49 32.91 29.78
C SER A 781 -12.50 33.97 29.31
N VAL A 782 -13.02 35.16 29.02
CA VAL A 782 -12.22 36.31 28.67
C VAL A 782 -11.20 36.59 29.79
N PRO A 783 -9.89 36.71 29.49
CA PRO A 783 -8.88 36.86 30.53
C PRO A 783 -8.91 38.27 31.14
N GLN A 784 -8.14 38.49 32.21
CA GLN A 784 -7.98 39.82 32.81
C GLN A 784 -7.37 40.82 31.80
N SER A 785 -7.74 42.11 31.94
CA SER A 785 -7.23 43.18 31.08
C SER A 785 -5.70 43.16 30.96
N GLY A 786 -5.19 43.29 29.73
CA GLY A 786 -3.75 43.25 29.42
C GLY A 786 -3.16 41.83 29.29
N LYS A 787 -3.96 40.77 29.38
CA LYS A 787 -3.52 39.38 29.11
C LYS A 787 -3.98 38.90 27.74
N ALA A 788 -3.16 38.05 27.11
CA ALA A 788 -3.50 37.41 25.84
C ALA A 788 -4.55 36.31 26.02
N GLY A 789 -5.44 36.16 25.05
CA GLY A 789 -6.54 35.20 25.06
C GLY A 789 -7.90 35.88 24.85
N GLY A 790 -8.94 35.08 24.74
CA GLY A 790 -10.29 35.57 24.45
C GLY A 790 -11.18 34.48 23.89
N GLN A 791 -12.46 34.80 23.77
CA GLN A 791 -13.42 33.93 23.09
C GLN A 791 -13.22 34.05 21.59
N MET A 792 -13.23 32.92 20.89
CA MET A 792 -13.23 32.89 19.43
C MET A 792 -14.24 31.88 18.92
N ALA A 793 -14.79 32.11 17.74
CA ALA A 793 -15.65 31.15 17.07
C ALA A 793 -15.38 31.22 15.57
N HIS A 794 -15.09 30.08 14.97
CA HIS A 794 -14.92 29.91 13.53
C HIS A 794 -15.94 28.92 12.99
N THR A 795 -16.47 29.20 11.81
CA THR A 795 -17.34 28.29 11.06
C THR A 795 -16.81 28.13 9.63
N TYR A 796 -16.88 26.93 9.08
CA TYR A 796 -16.36 26.58 7.76
C TYR A 796 -17.42 25.86 6.93
N THR A 797 -17.41 26.08 5.62
CA THR A 797 -18.22 25.32 4.66
C THR A 797 -17.36 24.88 3.49
N TYR A 798 -17.71 23.73 2.91
CA TYR A 798 -16.95 23.09 1.84
C TYR A 798 -17.83 22.86 0.62
N ASP A 799 -17.22 22.75 -0.56
CA ASP A 799 -17.90 22.19 -1.73
C ASP A 799 -17.89 20.65 -1.68
N ALA A 800 -18.50 20.04 -2.69
CA ALA A 800 -18.59 18.60 -2.87
C ALA A 800 -17.23 17.91 -3.18
N LEU A 801 -16.16 18.69 -3.36
CA LEU A 801 -14.78 18.21 -3.46
C LEU A 801 -14.00 18.44 -2.15
N TYR A 802 -14.71 18.83 -1.09
CA TYR A 802 -14.18 19.16 0.24
C TYR A 802 -13.18 20.31 0.26
N ARG A 803 -13.27 21.24 -0.68
CA ARG A 803 -12.47 22.48 -0.67
C ARG A 803 -13.21 23.53 0.14
N LEU A 804 -12.48 24.29 0.95
CA LEU A 804 -13.05 25.37 1.75
C LEU A 804 -13.64 26.44 0.83
N VAL A 805 -14.97 26.64 0.87
CA VAL A 805 -15.69 27.66 0.07
C VAL A 805 -16.01 28.89 0.91
N SER A 806 -16.30 28.73 2.19
CA SER A 806 -16.49 29.87 3.08
C SER A 806 -15.93 29.63 4.47
N ALA A 807 -15.48 30.70 5.11
CA ALA A 807 -15.16 30.70 6.53
C ALA A 807 -15.63 31.99 7.19
N THR A 808 -16.14 31.92 8.40
CA THR A 808 -16.37 33.08 9.25
C THR A 808 -15.59 32.92 10.54
N GLY A 809 -15.20 34.03 11.15
CA GLY A 809 -14.52 34.01 12.44
C GLY A 809 -14.90 35.22 13.29
N THR A 810 -14.97 35.03 14.60
CA THR A 810 -15.12 36.10 15.58
C THR A 810 -14.10 35.95 16.69
N TYR A 811 -13.74 37.06 17.33
CA TYR A 811 -12.85 37.14 18.47
C TYR A 811 -13.31 38.24 19.43
N THR A 812 -13.25 37.96 20.74
CA THR A 812 -13.50 38.92 21.82
C THR A 812 -12.42 38.80 22.90
N GLY A 813 -11.66 39.87 23.13
CA GLY A 813 -10.57 39.93 24.11
C GLY A 813 -10.94 40.55 25.46
N ALA A 814 -9.95 40.60 26.37
CA ALA A 814 -10.03 41.08 27.76
C ALA A 814 -10.57 42.50 28.00
N ASP A 815 -10.45 43.34 26.99
CA ASP A 815 -10.74 44.77 26.99
C ASP A 815 -11.95 45.12 26.10
N ASN A 816 -12.83 44.14 25.84
CA ASN A 816 -13.97 44.24 24.92
C ASN A 816 -13.57 44.58 23.48
N LYS A 817 -12.29 44.40 23.12
CA LYS A 817 -11.83 44.44 21.74
C LYS A 817 -12.43 43.27 20.97
N THR A 818 -13.04 43.55 19.84
CA THR A 818 -13.63 42.51 18.98
C THR A 818 -13.03 42.53 17.59
N ALA A 819 -12.96 41.37 16.96
CA ALA A 819 -12.66 41.24 15.56
C ALA A 819 -13.58 40.19 14.94
N SER A 820 -13.96 40.37 13.68
CA SER A 820 -14.68 39.38 12.90
C SER A 820 -14.19 39.38 11.47
N TYR A 821 -14.24 38.21 10.83
CA TYR A 821 -14.01 38.12 9.39
C TYR A 821 -15.02 37.22 8.71
N THR A 822 -15.20 37.45 7.41
CA THR A 822 -15.80 36.51 6.47
C THR A 822 -14.81 36.26 5.34
N LEU A 823 -14.73 35.03 4.84
CA LEU A 823 -13.91 34.58 3.73
C LEU A 823 -14.80 33.81 2.77
N ALA A 824 -14.71 34.10 1.49
CA ALA A 824 -15.30 33.32 0.40
C ALA A 824 -14.21 32.95 -0.61
N MET A 825 -14.21 31.69 -1.05
CA MET A 825 -13.24 31.11 -1.98
C MET A 825 -13.99 30.58 -3.20
N GLY A 826 -13.48 30.86 -4.39
CA GLY A 826 -13.91 30.24 -5.65
C GLY A 826 -12.82 29.34 -6.21
N TYR A 827 -13.21 28.25 -6.86
CA TYR A 827 -12.30 27.34 -7.54
C TYR A 827 -12.89 26.91 -8.88
N ASP A 828 -12.03 26.44 -9.79
CA ASP A 828 -12.46 25.73 -11.00
C ASP A 828 -12.33 24.19 -10.84
N ASN A 829 -12.75 23.45 -11.87
CA ASN A 829 -12.66 21.98 -11.92
C ASN A 829 -11.23 21.42 -12.03
N MET A 830 -10.21 22.28 -12.27
CA MET A 830 -8.79 21.93 -12.17
C MET A 830 -8.22 22.16 -10.77
N HIS A 831 -9.06 22.47 -9.79
CA HIS A 831 -8.70 22.78 -8.40
C HIS A 831 -7.88 24.07 -8.22
N ARG A 832 -7.88 24.97 -9.20
CA ARG A 832 -7.21 26.27 -9.08
C ARG A 832 -8.12 27.27 -8.39
N ILE A 833 -7.56 28.21 -7.62
CA ILE A 833 -8.33 29.28 -6.96
C ILE A 833 -8.70 30.32 -8.01
N THR A 834 -9.99 30.61 -8.20
CA THR A 834 -10.47 31.62 -9.15
C THR A 834 -10.84 32.94 -8.47
N SER A 835 -11.26 32.88 -7.20
CA SER A 835 -11.55 34.06 -6.40
C SER A 835 -11.24 33.87 -4.93
N LYS A 836 -10.92 34.97 -4.25
CA LYS A 836 -10.71 35.01 -2.81
C LYS A 836 -11.16 36.36 -2.25
N ARG A 837 -12.27 36.37 -1.52
CA ARG A 837 -12.84 37.58 -0.93
C ARG A 837 -12.82 37.49 0.59
N GLN A 838 -12.15 38.42 1.26
CA GLN A 838 -12.14 38.52 2.71
C GLN A 838 -12.65 39.89 3.18
N ILE A 839 -13.54 39.89 4.16
CA ILE A 839 -13.99 41.09 4.87
C ILE A 839 -13.56 40.92 6.33
N LEU A 840 -12.95 41.94 6.92
CA LEU A 840 -12.47 41.98 8.29
C LEU A 840 -12.99 43.26 8.95
N THR A 841 -13.64 43.12 10.10
CA THR A 841 -14.04 44.23 10.96
C THR A 841 -13.35 44.08 12.31
N GLN A 842 -12.76 45.15 12.82
CA GLN A 842 -12.13 45.20 14.14
C GLN A 842 -12.69 46.38 14.92
N ASN A 843 -12.96 46.20 16.21
CA ASN A 843 -13.40 47.27 17.10
C ASN A 843 -12.42 47.42 18.26
N ASN A 844 -11.89 48.63 18.41
CA ASN A 844 -10.94 49.04 19.43
C ASN A 844 -9.61 48.26 19.44
N VAL A 845 -9.29 47.50 18.38
CA VAL A 845 -8.11 46.61 18.36
C VAL A 845 -6.80 47.37 18.17
N GLN A 846 -6.63 48.02 17.01
CA GLN A 846 -5.41 48.74 16.66
C GLN A 846 -5.43 50.20 17.12
N PHE A 847 -6.63 50.80 17.21
CA PHE A 847 -6.88 52.16 17.70
C PHE A 847 -8.30 52.21 18.29
N ASN A 848 -8.65 53.29 18.98
CA ASN A 848 -10.00 53.52 19.51
C ASN A 848 -10.96 53.85 18.36
N GLY A 849 -11.86 52.94 18.01
CA GLY A 849 -12.74 53.06 16.85
C GLY A 849 -12.98 51.72 16.13
N THR A 850 -13.68 51.77 15.00
CA THR A 850 -13.91 50.60 14.13
C THR A 850 -12.97 50.67 12.93
N LEU A 851 -12.34 49.55 12.58
CA LEU A 851 -11.58 49.38 11.35
C LEU A 851 -12.27 48.33 10.49
N ASN A 852 -12.60 48.69 9.25
CA ASN A 852 -13.03 47.77 8.21
C ASN A 852 -11.89 47.61 7.20
N ALA A 853 -11.48 46.38 6.95
CA ALA A 853 -10.47 46.05 5.95
C ALA A 853 -10.91 44.83 5.17
N GLY A 854 -10.46 44.71 3.93
CA GLY A 854 -10.79 43.54 3.15
C GLY A 854 -10.13 43.56 1.79
N TYR A 855 -10.27 42.43 1.12
CA TYR A 855 -9.80 42.24 -0.23
C TYR A 855 -10.81 41.42 -1.03
N ASP A 856 -10.87 41.65 -2.33
CA ASP A 856 -11.59 40.86 -3.31
C ASP A 856 -10.64 40.56 -4.47
N LEU A 857 -10.07 39.35 -4.43
CA LEU A 857 -9.07 38.88 -5.38
C LEU A 857 -9.74 38.04 -6.46
N SER A 858 -9.42 38.33 -7.73
CA SER A 858 -9.76 37.46 -8.87
C SER A 858 -8.48 36.98 -9.53
N TYR A 859 -8.39 35.68 -9.76
CA TYR A 859 -7.20 35.02 -10.28
C TYR A 859 -7.45 34.54 -11.71
N THR A 860 -6.48 34.74 -12.60
CA THR A 860 -6.49 34.16 -13.94
C THR A 860 -5.20 33.40 -14.19
N TYR A 861 -5.28 32.34 -14.98
CA TYR A 861 -4.15 31.44 -15.27
C TYR A 861 -3.77 31.46 -16.74
N GLY A 862 -2.51 31.10 -17.03
CA GLY A 862 -1.99 31.00 -18.37
C GLY A 862 -2.74 29.95 -19.20
N THR A 863 -3.03 30.29 -20.45
CA THR A 863 -3.72 29.41 -21.42
C THR A 863 -2.76 28.85 -22.48
N GLU A 864 -1.57 29.43 -22.60
CA GLU A 864 -0.52 29.02 -23.54
C GLU A 864 0.16 27.71 -23.09
N THR A 865 0.46 26.83 -24.04
CA THR A 865 1.25 25.61 -23.80
C THR A 865 2.60 25.95 -23.15
N GLY A 866 3.00 25.20 -22.11
CA GLY A 866 4.21 25.47 -21.33
C GLY A 866 4.04 26.55 -20.24
N LYS A 867 2.90 27.26 -20.23
CA LYS A 867 2.50 28.17 -19.15
C LYS A 867 1.13 27.83 -18.58
N LYS A 868 0.53 26.71 -19.04
CA LYS A 868 -0.73 26.21 -18.50
C LYS A 868 -0.57 26.03 -16.99
N PHE A 869 -1.61 26.43 -16.25
CA PHE A 869 -1.66 26.41 -14.77
C PHE A 869 -0.77 27.43 -14.05
N GLN A 870 0.06 28.21 -14.74
CA GLN A 870 0.79 29.32 -14.12
C GLN A 870 -0.17 30.49 -13.86
N LEU A 871 0.00 31.21 -12.75
CA LEU A 871 -0.83 32.35 -12.41
C LEU A 871 -0.48 33.53 -13.34
N ALA A 872 -1.43 33.98 -14.15
CA ALA A 872 -1.19 35.06 -15.12
C ALA A 872 -1.44 36.44 -14.49
N ASN A 873 -2.55 36.60 -13.77
CA ASN A 873 -2.92 37.86 -13.17
C ASN A 873 -3.67 37.65 -11.85
N VAL A 874 -3.48 38.58 -10.92
CA VAL A 874 -4.36 38.77 -9.77
C VAL A 874 -4.90 40.19 -9.83
N LYS A 875 -6.20 40.32 -10.08
CA LYS A 875 -6.92 41.55 -9.83
C LYS A 875 -7.16 41.65 -8.33
N ASP A 876 -6.81 42.79 -7.76
CA ASP A 876 -6.75 43.01 -6.32
C ASP A 876 -7.57 44.24 -5.95
N VAL A 877 -8.75 44.04 -5.36
CA VAL A 877 -9.60 45.13 -4.89
C VAL A 877 -9.53 45.18 -3.37
N ASN A 878 -8.82 46.18 -2.84
CA ASN A 878 -8.58 46.31 -1.40
C ASN A 878 -9.18 47.57 -0.83
N TYR A 879 -9.57 47.51 0.44
CA TYR A 879 -9.94 48.70 1.19
C TYR A 879 -9.48 48.58 2.63
N ARG A 880 -9.31 49.74 3.26
CA ARG A 880 -9.00 49.89 4.68
C ARG A 880 -9.52 51.24 5.14
N THR A 881 -10.64 51.24 5.86
CA THR A 881 -11.35 52.46 6.28
C THR A 881 -11.85 52.35 7.72
N GLU A 882 -12.06 53.49 8.36
CA GLU A 882 -12.66 53.60 9.69
C GLU A 882 -14.18 53.79 9.62
N GLU A 883 -14.72 54.10 8.43
CA GLU A 883 -16.16 54.27 8.16
C GLU A 883 -16.79 53.00 7.54
N THR A 884 -18.11 53.01 7.29
CA THR A 884 -18.78 51.90 6.58
C THR A 884 -18.29 51.87 5.13
N PRO A 885 -17.73 50.73 4.65
CA PRO A 885 -17.11 50.67 3.33
C PRO A 885 -18.06 51.09 2.21
N SER A 886 -17.60 52.02 1.37
CA SER A 886 -18.27 52.43 0.13
C SER A 886 -17.43 52.09 -1.10
N GLU A 887 -18.04 51.95 -2.28
CA GLU A 887 -17.29 51.62 -3.52
C GLU A 887 -16.18 52.63 -3.85
N SER A 888 -16.28 53.88 -3.35
CA SER A 888 -15.29 54.94 -3.53
C SER A 888 -13.98 54.75 -2.76
N GLU A 889 -13.92 53.85 -1.78
CA GLU A 889 -12.73 53.60 -0.95
C GLU A 889 -11.91 52.38 -1.41
N ASN A 890 -12.38 51.69 -2.46
CA ASN A 890 -11.71 50.54 -3.04
C ASN A 890 -10.50 50.97 -3.89
N VAL A 891 -9.32 50.49 -3.53
CA VAL A 891 -8.11 50.57 -4.36
C VAL A 891 -8.12 49.35 -5.29
N ASN A 892 -8.22 49.62 -6.59
CA ASN A 892 -8.13 48.59 -7.63
C ASN A 892 -6.69 48.48 -8.13
N ASN A 893 -6.02 47.40 -7.76
CA ASN A 893 -4.71 47.02 -8.27
C ASN A 893 -4.83 45.80 -9.20
N SER A 894 -3.80 45.59 -10.02
CA SER A 894 -3.65 44.37 -10.80
C SER A 894 -2.18 44.00 -10.83
N HIS A 895 -1.91 42.73 -10.51
CA HIS A 895 -0.56 42.17 -10.51
C HIS A 895 -0.48 41.14 -11.63
N ALA A 896 0.29 41.47 -12.68
CA ALA A 896 0.67 40.52 -13.71
C ALA A 896 1.95 39.80 -13.29
N TYR A 897 2.03 38.50 -13.56
CA TYR A 897 3.18 37.69 -13.23
C TYR A 897 3.90 37.27 -14.51
N GLU A 898 5.22 37.44 -14.50
CA GLU A 898 6.12 36.90 -15.50
C GLU A 898 6.99 35.86 -14.81
N TYR A 899 7.06 34.68 -15.39
CA TYR A 899 7.92 33.59 -14.94
C TYR A 899 9.16 33.58 -15.80
N ASP A 900 10.31 33.44 -15.17
CA ASP A 900 11.50 33.05 -15.92
C ASP A 900 11.36 31.61 -16.41
N ALA A 901 12.35 31.13 -17.15
CA ALA A 901 12.26 29.80 -17.73
C ALA A 901 12.23 28.71 -16.65
N ASN A 902 12.93 28.89 -15.54
CA ASN A 902 13.13 27.92 -14.46
C ASN A 902 12.01 27.93 -13.42
#